data_AF-A0A8S1IL45-F1
#
_entry.id   AF-A0A8S1IL45-F1
#
_cell.length_a   1.000
_cell.length_b   1.000
_cell.length_c   1.000
_cell.angle_alpha   90.00
_cell.angle_beta   90.00
_cell.angle_gamma   90.00
#
_symmetry.space_group_name_H-M   'P 1'
#
loop_
_entity.id
_entity.type
_entity.pdbx_description
1 polymer ?
#
loop_
_entity_poly.entity_id
_entity_poly.type
_entity_poly.pdbx_seq_one_letter_code
_entity_poly.pdbx_strand_id
1 'polypeptide(L)'
;MESKGVSEEQVYKGRLGRTSKTSVLISSHAGPVFPASVYTGVNVTEDPELREKLFDGELNRVPSPFSERTYDLAIPVRYHDEELRLFVLVIPESLRHEEFKHRSELLNEMAREREVLPDYVKNFRTVFDAEALATLEQSQLAALTAPAADAGEEASDEAGPNEVTVLSKSPLPAPPAVDTAALEEERADIKRERDHLEKKREELSLKETQLGDVSERLERERERMEEVEMNIATEREEIDRDRQRLILEREEIERERQQLEATRLNLEQRELEAAQGGAIVAAEEKTQVVTDDQFIEVVEDDPVDLVLDEKEILEEHDVVTSAPSTGLLSETALPADTPDDEFGPDDATHITQVPGLNAVHVSSTFDETYASGQDYYTRVVDGYVVAAWRTGKKAVDRVLDNDPKLFIQYAVIEECPLATILLASLDDGHKLSESFGWPLDVTHDNDRAVIDALMAESAVRFAFYDRKGKLIRSYDAKADLEANVRWIKEKADDFLADASGAAGVFGTATEVFFSDDYERLGSMRHNFYKSSFEDLRAPSEIKLAAGIVGYWSSGDVFDYLIGNRSFPLCLKPNDLDPIEQWENWDALLEFADESGVQPDPDVVELAQAALRRAQEFQQQEEELPGERTQITQIPTEAKAKGGEGDEKLPANMPKLPGPPAFNLSDENDGLVVARRSETTGVTYFLPDDDVLDSFDDMSTMSKDDLLLLLEDANGRLEAAQMLIERFGAPVVSRVLEGSEEMMAGEVASLAKFLETRADGLEGELVRCIESGGPSATYIASHALVQVKSTSAIPTLLDALRDPKRQGNLEVLATTLAGYGDKLVPALTRTIKSKGHDDAVVALLRRLGQRDEELLNNLAKDRNRRIREAAKAARS
;
A
#
# COMPACT_ATOMS: atom_id res chain seq x y z
N MET A 1 -27.68 29.52 51.20
CA MET A 1 -28.04 30.00 49.86
C MET A 1 -28.07 28.78 48.96
N GLU A 2 -29.28 28.44 48.55
CA GLU A 2 -29.68 27.52 47.47
C GLU A 2 -29.06 26.12 47.42
N SER A 3 -29.83 25.19 48.00
CA SER A 3 -29.98 23.82 47.53
C SER A 3 -30.33 23.82 46.04
N LYS A 4 -29.39 23.43 45.18
CA LYS A 4 -29.71 23.08 43.79
C LYS A 4 -30.47 21.77 43.80
N GLY A 5 -31.73 21.85 43.39
CA GLY A 5 -32.63 20.71 43.29
C GLY A 5 -32.10 19.66 42.33
N VAL A 6 -32.50 18.42 42.61
CA VAL A 6 -32.55 17.31 41.67
C VAL A 6 -33.16 17.86 40.37
N SER A 7 -32.36 17.90 39.30
CA SER A 7 -32.86 18.25 37.98
C SER A 7 -33.92 17.22 37.60
N GLU A 8 -35.15 17.67 37.41
CA GLU A 8 -36.15 16.92 36.65
C GLU A 8 -35.49 16.58 35.29
N GLU A 9 -35.11 15.32 35.07
CA GLU A 9 -34.60 14.85 33.78
C GLU A 9 -35.61 15.24 32.70
N GLN A 10 -35.17 16.12 31.81
CA GLN A 10 -35.98 16.67 30.74
C GLN A 10 -36.31 15.55 29.74
N VAL A 11 -37.59 15.40 29.38
CA VAL A 11 -38.03 14.43 28.35
C VAL A 11 -37.47 14.86 27.01
N TYR A 12 -36.85 13.93 26.28
CA TYR A 12 -36.27 14.21 24.97
C TYR A 12 -37.36 14.38 23.91
N LYS A 13 -37.37 15.53 23.22
CA LYS A 13 -38.31 15.83 22.12
C LYS A 13 -37.62 16.14 20.79
N GLY A 14 -36.32 15.87 20.70
CA GLY A 14 -35.51 16.13 19.53
C GLY A 14 -35.84 15.17 18.38
N ARG A 15 -35.19 15.39 17.23
CA ARG A 15 -35.53 14.72 15.97
C ARG A 15 -35.41 13.19 16.04
N LEU A 16 -34.41 12.70 16.78
CA LEU A 16 -34.15 11.26 16.92
C LEU A 16 -35.24 10.51 17.69
N GLY A 17 -36.01 11.22 18.52
CA GLY A 17 -37.07 10.66 19.34
C GLY A 17 -38.43 10.62 18.65
N ARG A 18 -38.55 11.06 17.38
CA ARG A 18 -39.81 11.15 16.65
C ARG A 18 -39.98 10.00 15.67
N THR A 19 -41.22 9.64 15.38
CA THR A 19 -41.54 8.65 14.34
C THR A 19 -41.03 9.12 12.97
N SER A 20 -40.19 8.31 12.33
CA SER A 20 -39.54 8.64 11.05
C SER A 20 -39.75 7.55 10.01
N LYS A 21 -39.95 7.96 8.75
CA LYS A 21 -40.08 7.07 7.60
C LYS A 21 -39.05 7.40 6.53
N THR A 22 -38.60 6.37 5.83
CA THR A 22 -37.70 6.47 4.68
C THR A 22 -38.34 5.75 3.49
N SER A 23 -38.04 6.18 2.26
CA SER A 23 -38.47 5.48 1.04
C SER A 23 -37.36 4.54 0.59
N VAL A 24 -37.68 3.27 0.35
CA VAL A 24 -36.74 2.24 -0.13
C VAL A 24 -37.26 1.65 -1.44
N LEU A 25 -36.35 1.41 -2.39
CA LEU A 25 -36.66 0.76 -3.66
C LEU A 25 -36.53 -0.76 -3.50
N ILE A 26 -37.62 -1.49 -3.76
CA ILE A 26 -37.69 -2.94 -3.62
C ILE A 26 -37.75 -3.57 -5.02
N SER A 27 -36.79 -4.44 -5.32
CA SER A 27 -36.81 -5.25 -6.54
C SER A 27 -37.77 -6.42 -6.37
N SER A 28 -38.86 -6.43 -7.15
CA SER A 28 -39.79 -7.55 -7.16
C SER A 28 -39.17 -8.76 -7.87
N HIS A 29 -39.52 -9.98 -7.43
CA HIS A 29 -39.13 -11.22 -8.10
C HIS A 29 -39.60 -11.29 -9.58
N ALA A 30 -40.58 -10.47 -9.96
CA ALA A 30 -41.10 -10.39 -11.33
C ALA A 30 -40.24 -9.49 -12.25
N GLY A 31 -39.17 -8.86 -11.71
CA GLY A 31 -38.27 -7.96 -12.44
C GLY A 31 -38.45 -6.45 -12.16
N PRO A 32 -39.66 -5.88 -11.95
CA PRO A 32 -39.80 -4.44 -11.74
C PRO A 32 -39.44 -4.02 -10.31
N VAL A 33 -38.89 -2.82 -10.18
CA VAL A 33 -38.57 -2.16 -8.91
C VAL A 33 -39.72 -1.22 -8.53
N PHE A 34 -40.13 -1.19 -7.27
CA PHE A 34 -41.13 -0.24 -6.77
C PHE A 34 -40.68 0.42 -5.45
N PRO A 35 -41.01 1.71 -5.23
CA PRO A 35 -40.73 2.38 -3.96
C PRO A 35 -41.74 1.96 -2.88
N ALA A 36 -41.26 1.82 -1.65
CA ALA A 36 -42.08 1.58 -0.47
C ALA A 36 -41.60 2.44 0.71
N SER A 37 -42.56 2.95 1.49
CA SER A 37 -42.25 3.71 2.70
C SER A 37 -42.14 2.77 3.90
N VAL A 38 -41.01 2.84 4.59
CA VAL A 38 -40.64 2.00 5.74
C VAL A 38 -40.32 2.87 6.95
N TYR A 39 -40.62 2.39 8.15
CA TYR A 39 -40.36 3.07 9.41
C TYR A 39 -38.93 2.78 9.88
N THR A 40 -38.21 3.84 10.21
CA THR A 40 -36.83 3.80 10.75
C THR A 40 -36.76 4.30 12.19
N GLY A 41 -37.82 4.95 12.67
CA GLY A 41 -37.99 5.38 14.05
C GLY A 41 -39.46 5.36 14.43
N VAL A 42 -39.74 4.98 15.67
CA VAL A 42 -41.08 4.88 16.26
C VAL A 42 -41.06 5.54 17.63
N ASN A 43 -41.85 6.61 17.78
CA ASN A 43 -42.18 7.17 19.08
C ASN A 43 -43.48 6.51 19.56
N VAL A 44 -43.40 5.69 20.60
CA VAL A 44 -44.54 4.94 21.12
C VAL A 44 -45.53 5.82 21.87
N THR A 45 -45.04 6.89 22.50
CA THR A 45 -45.89 7.83 23.22
C THR A 45 -46.77 8.62 22.25
N GLU A 46 -46.24 8.97 21.07
CA GLU A 46 -47.00 9.65 20.01
C GLU A 46 -47.84 8.66 19.16
N ASP A 47 -47.29 7.48 18.83
CA ASP A 47 -47.88 6.50 17.91
C ASP A 47 -47.95 5.07 18.51
N PRO A 48 -48.85 4.80 19.48
CA PRO A 48 -48.92 3.49 20.16
C PRO A 48 -49.31 2.33 19.24
N GLU A 49 -50.00 2.59 18.12
CA GLU A 49 -50.36 1.56 17.13
C GLU A 49 -49.13 0.97 16.42
N LEU A 50 -48.02 1.71 16.32
CA LEU A 50 -46.79 1.22 15.71
C LEU A 50 -45.99 0.30 16.64
N ARG A 51 -46.20 0.44 17.96
CA ARG A 51 -45.66 -0.48 18.95
C ARG A 51 -46.22 -1.89 18.73
N GLU A 52 -47.54 -2.04 18.64
CA GLU A 52 -48.17 -3.34 18.41
C GLU A 52 -47.63 -4.01 17.14
N LYS A 53 -47.50 -3.26 16.04
CA LYS A 53 -46.93 -3.77 14.79
C LYS A 53 -45.46 -4.18 14.89
N LEU A 54 -44.66 -3.49 15.71
CA LEU A 54 -43.27 -3.87 15.97
C LEU A 54 -43.20 -5.19 16.74
N PHE A 55 -44.03 -5.36 17.77
CA PHE A 55 -44.08 -6.58 18.58
C PHE A 55 -44.64 -7.79 17.82
N ASP A 56 -45.61 -7.58 16.93
CA ASP A 56 -46.19 -8.62 16.09
C ASP A 56 -45.29 -9.01 14.89
N GLY A 57 -44.16 -8.31 14.69
CA GLY A 57 -43.25 -8.53 13.56
C GLY A 57 -43.88 -8.15 12.21
N GLU A 58 -44.91 -7.31 12.21
CA GLU A 58 -45.58 -6.81 11.01
C GLU A 58 -45.07 -5.44 10.57
N LEU A 59 -44.22 -4.80 11.38
CA LEU A 59 -43.59 -3.54 11.02
C LEU A 59 -42.67 -3.74 9.80
N ASN A 60 -42.83 -2.86 8.80
CA ASN A 60 -42.08 -2.89 7.53
C ASN A 60 -42.36 -4.11 6.62
N ARG A 61 -43.52 -4.78 6.79
CA ARG A 61 -44.08 -5.68 5.78
C ARG A 61 -44.68 -4.92 4.60
N VAL A 62 -44.14 -5.16 3.41
CA VAL A 62 -44.57 -4.47 2.20
C VAL A 62 -45.21 -5.45 1.21
N PRO A 63 -46.51 -5.31 0.88
CA PRO A 63 -47.12 -6.07 -0.20
C PRO A 63 -46.62 -5.57 -1.56
N SER A 64 -46.30 -6.50 -2.46
CA SER A 64 -45.92 -6.17 -3.84
C SER A 64 -47.13 -5.67 -4.63
N PRO A 65 -47.04 -4.54 -5.36
CA PRO A 65 -48.11 -4.10 -6.27
C PRO A 65 -48.22 -4.99 -7.52
N PHE A 66 -47.22 -5.84 -7.77
CA PHE A 66 -47.13 -6.68 -8.97
C PHE A 66 -47.36 -8.18 -8.70
N SER A 67 -47.52 -8.59 -7.44
CA SER A 67 -47.69 -10.00 -7.05
C SER A 67 -48.42 -10.13 -5.73
N GLU A 68 -49.06 -11.28 -5.44
CA GLU A 68 -49.69 -11.55 -4.14
C GLU A 68 -48.71 -11.79 -2.97
N ARG A 69 -47.39 -11.61 -3.19
CA ARG A 69 -46.36 -11.79 -2.17
C ARG A 69 -46.11 -10.52 -1.35
N THR A 70 -45.89 -10.69 -0.06
CA THR A 70 -45.40 -9.68 0.89
C THR A 70 -43.90 -9.88 1.14
N TYR A 71 -43.16 -8.78 1.20
CA TYR A 71 -41.74 -8.75 1.55
C TYR A 71 -41.59 -8.30 3.01
N ASP A 72 -40.91 -9.11 3.81
CA ASP A 72 -40.44 -8.74 5.15
C ASP A 72 -39.08 -8.05 5.00
N LEU A 73 -39.02 -6.74 5.29
CA LEU A 73 -37.79 -5.97 5.19
C LEU A 73 -37.11 -5.92 6.55
N ALA A 74 -35.90 -6.47 6.64
CA ALA A 74 -35.05 -6.36 7.82
C ALA A 74 -34.44 -4.94 7.87
N ILE A 75 -35.10 -4.04 8.59
CA ILE A 75 -34.68 -2.64 8.76
C ILE A 75 -34.53 -2.36 10.26
N PRO A 76 -33.39 -1.79 10.71
CA PRO A 76 -33.23 -1.33 12.08
C PRO A 76 -34.21 -0.19 12.42
N VAL A 77 -34.78 -0.24 13.61
CA VAL A 77 -35.79 0.74 14.07
C VAL A 77 -35.37 1.35 15.40
N ARG A 78 -35.36 2.68 15.46
CA ARG A 78 -35.22 3.42 16.73
C ARG A 78 -36.55 3.39 17.48
N TYR A 79 -36.53 2.86 18.68
CA TYR A 79 -37.67 2.80 19.59
C TYR A 79 -37.51 3.88 20.67
N HIS A 80 -38.49 4.76 20.79
CA HIS A 80 -38.51 5.80 21.80
C HIS A 80 -39.83 5.80 22.58
N ASP A 81 -39.73 5.78 23.91
CA ASP A 81 -40.85 5.92 24.84
C ASP A 81 -40.53 7.04 25.84
N GLU A 82 -41.32 8.12 25.78
CA GLU A 82 -41.18 9.29 26.63
C GLU A 82 -41.67 9.04 28.06
N GLU A 83 -42.66 8.17 28.26
CA GLU A 83 -43.24 7.86 29.56
C GLU A 83 -42.34 6.92 30.36
N LEU A 84 -41.78 5.90 29.69
CA LEU A 84 -40.82 4.96 30.29
C LEU A 84 -39.38 5.49 30.29
N ARG A 85 -39.11 6.62 29.61
CA ARG A 85 -37.75 7.15 29.38
C ARG A 85 -36.84 6.08 28.78
N LEU A 86 -37.32 5.42 27.73
CA LEU A 86 -36.63 4.32 27.06
C LEU A 86 -36.23 4.77 25.65
N PHE A 87 -34.95 4.66 25.32
CA PHE A 87 -34.45 4.86 23.96
C PHE A 87 -33.61 3.64 23.57
N VAL A 88 -34.08 2.90 22.56
CA VAL A 88 -33.55 1.58 22.21
C VAL A 88 -33.39 1.48 20.70
N LEU A 89 -32.26 0.93 20.26
CA LEU A 89 -32.04 0.54 18.87
C LEU A 89 -32.45 -0.92 18.69
N VAL A 90 -33.52 -1.17 17.93
CA VAL A 90 -34.04 -2.51 17.63
C VAL A 90 -33.47 -2.95 16.30
N ILE A 91 -32.58 -3.95 16.30
CA ILE A 91 -31.95 -4.49 15.10
C ILE A 91 -32.54 -5.87 14.84
N PRO A 92 -33.11 -6.17 13.66
CA PRO A 92 -33.59 -7.51 13.36
C PRO A 92 -32.47 -8.57 13.51
N GLU A 93 -32.79 -9.77 14.01
CA GLU A 93 -31.78 -10.84 14.21
C GLU A 93 -30.96 -11.15 12.94
N SER A 94 -31.54 -11.00 11.74
CA SER A 94 -30.83 -11.19 10.47
C SER A 94 -29.69 -10.17 10.24
N LEU A 95 -29.76 -9.01 10.88
CA LEU A 95 -28.76 -7.93 10.81
C LEU A 95 -27.88 -7.87 12.07
N ARG A 96 -27.87 -8.92 12.90
CA ARG A 96 -27.08 -8.94 14.14
C ARG A 96 -25.57 -8.75 13.89
N HIS A 97 -25.05 -9.22 12.77
CA HIS A 97 -23.65 -9.01 12.37
C HIS A 97 -23.32 -7.53 12.06
N GLU A 98 -24.32 -6.70 11.75
CA GLU A 98 -24.16 -5.25 11.52
C GLU A 98 -24.42 -4.42 12.79
N GLU A 99 -24.47 -5.02 13.98
CA GLU A 99 -24.74 -4.33 15.25
C GLU A 99 -23.87 -3.08 15.44
N PHE A 100 -22.55 -3.23 15.33
CA PHE A 100 -21.61 -2.13 15.56
C PHE A 100 -21.75 -1.01 14.52
N LYS A 101 -22.09 -1.37 13.28
CA LYS A 101 -22.33 -0.40 12.20
C LYS A 101 -23.55 0.47 12.52
N HIS A 102 -24.69 -0.13 12.85
CA HIS A 102 -25.89 0.63 13.19
C HIS A 102 -25.78 1.40 14.51
N ARG A 103 -25.01 0.88 15.48
CA ARG A 103 -24.67 1.63 16.70
C ARG A 103 -23.83 2.87 16.38
N SER A 104 -22.83 2.73 15.50
CA SER A 104 -21.99 3.84 15.03
C SER A 104 -22.81 4.88 14.27
N GLU A 105 -23.69 4.46 13.36
CA GLU A 105 -24.61 5.34 12.64
C GLU A 105 -25.49 6.16 13.61
N LEU A 106 -26.08 5.51 14.63
CA LEU A 106 -26.89 6.20 15.63
C LEU A 106 -26.06 7.16 16.49
N LEU A 107 -24.84 6.80 16.88
CA LEU A 107 -23.94 7.68 17.62
C LEU A 107 -23.55 8.91 16.80
N ASN A 108 -23.30 8.74 15.49
CA ASN A 108 -23.04 9.84 14.56
C ASN A 108 -24.28 10.75 14.38
N GLU A 109 -25.48 10.17 14.35
CA GLU A 109 -26.73 10.93 14.36
C GLU A 109 -26.91 11.73 15.66
N MET A 110 -26.61 11.12 16.81
CA MET A 110 -26.66 11.78 18.12
C MET A 110 -25.63 12.91 18.25
N ALA A 111 -24.43 12.74 17.68
CA ALA A 111 -23.40 13.78 17.67
C ALA A 111 -23.80 15.03 16.85
N ARG A 112 -24.68 14.85 15.86
CA ARG A 112 -25.22 15.95 15.03
C ARG A 112 -26.43 16.64 15.66
N GLU A 113 -26.98 16.11 16.74
CA GLU A 113 -28.15 16.67 17.42
C GLU A 113 -27.76 17.92 18.22
N ARG A 114 -28.56 18.99 18.08
CA ARG A 114 -28.27 20.28 18.73
C ARG A 114 -28.97 20.44 20.09
N GLU A 115 -29.92 19.55 20.40
CA GLU A 115 -30.62 19.52 21.69
C GLU A 115 -29.82 18.77 22.75
N VAL A 116 -30.01 19.14 24.03
CA VAL A 116 -29.36 18.46 25.15
C VAL A 116 -29.95 17.07 25.30
N LEU A 117 -29.15 16.04 25.04
CA LEU A 117 -29.56 14.64 25.15
C LEU A 117 -29.69 14.23 26.63
N PRO A 118 -30.84 13.70 27.08
CA PRO A 118 -30.98 13.10 28.40
C PRO A 118 -30.13 11.83 28.56
N ASP A 119 -29.82 11.46 29.79
CA ASP A 119 -28.90 10.34 30.06
C ASP A 119 -29.46 8.97 29.60
N TYR A 120 -30.80 8.81 29.57
CA TYR A 120 -31.43 7.61 29.01
C TYR A 120 -31.30 7.51 27.47
N VAL A 121 -31.12 8.63 26.78
CA VAL A 121 -30.86 8.68 25.33
C VAL A 121 -29.39 8.46 25.04
N LYS A 122 -28.49 9.04 25.86
CA LYS A 122 -27.03 8.80 25.78
C LYS A 122 -26.67 7.34 26.00
N ASN A 123 -27.30 6.70 26.98
CA ASN A 123 -27.06 5.31 27.35
C ASN A 123 -28.06 4.35 26.68
N PHE A 124 -28.29 4.54 25.38
CA PHE A 124 -29.22 3.70 24.63
C PHE A 124 -28.78 2.23 24.62
N ARG A 125 -29.76 1.33 24.62
CA ARG A 125 -29.53 -0.12 24.53
C ARG A 125 -29.80 -0.63 23.13
N THR A 126 -29.17 -1.74 22.76
CA THR A 126 -29.45 -2.46 21.51
C THR A 126 -30.14 -3.77 21.84
N VAL A 127 -31.21 -4.10 21.10
CA VAL A 127 -31.97 -5.35 21.25
C VAL A 127 -32.21 -5.98 19.89
N PHE A 128 -32.34 -7.31 19.85
CA PHE A 128 -32.44 -8.07 18.60
C PHE A 128 -33.81 -8.70 18.33
N ASP A 129 -34.63 -8.82 19.38
CA ASP A 129 -35.96 -9.40 19.32
C ASP A 129 -36.97 -8.56 20.10
N ALA A 130 -38.25 -8.81 19.80
CA ALA A 130 -39.36 -8.15 20.49
C ALA A 130 -39.46 -8.59 21.96
N GLU A 131 -39.03 -9.80 22.31
CA GLU A 131 -39.08 -10.31 23.69
C GLU A 131 -38.11 -9.58 24.63
N ALA A 132 -36.90 -9.28 24.18
CA ALA A 132 -35.93 -8.48 24.93
C ALA A 132 -36.43 -7.04 25.11
N LEU A 133 -37.07 -6.47 24.08
CA LEU A 133 -37.69 -5.14 24.20
C LEU A 133 -38.81 -5.13 25.26
N ALA A 134 -39.70 -6.14 25.25
CA ALA A 134 -40.75 -6.27 26.28
C ALA A 134 -40.16 -6.42 27.70
N THR A 135 -39.06 -7.16 27.83
CA THR A 135 -38.38 -7.35 29.12
C THR A 135 -37.77 -6.04 29.63
N LEU A 136 -37.22 -5.21 28.74
CA LEU A 136 -36.72 -3.89 29.08
C LEU A 136 -37.85 -2.94 29.51
N GLU A 137 -38.97 -2.91 28.79
CA GLU A 137 -40.14 -2.12 29.18
C GLU A 137 -40.66 -2.51 30.58
N GLN A 138 -40.80 -3.82 30.85
CA GLN A 138 -41.27 -4.30 32.16
C GLN A 138 -40.30 -3.94 33.29
N SER A 139 -38.99 -4.06 33.04
CA SER A 139 -37.95 -3.71 34.02
C SER A 139 -37.97 -2.21 34.32
N GLN A 140 -38.15 -1.38 33.30
CA GLN A 140 -38.18 0.07 33.43
C GLN A 140 -39.47 0.55 34.11
N LEU A 141 -40.60 -0.05 33.78
CA LEU A 141 -41.88 0.21 34.46
C LEU A 141 -41.81 -0.19 35.95
N ALA A 142 -41.15 -1.32 36.27
CA ALA A 142 -40.92 -1.73 37.66
C ALA A 142 -40.02 -0.77 38.42
N ALA A 143 -38.96 -0.25 37.78
CA ALA A 143 -38.06 0.75 38.37
C ALA A 143 -38.78 2.08 38.65
N LEU A 144 -39.65 2.53 37.74
CA LEU A 144 -40.43 3.76 37.89
C LEU A 144 -41.58 3.64 38.91
N THR A 145 -42.06 2.42 39.18
CA THR A 145 -43.16 2.15 40.13
C THR A 145 -42.71 1.69 41.51
N ALA A 146 -41.41 1.43 41.70
CA ALA A 146 -40.84 1.08 43.00
C ALA A 146 -40.91 2.28 43.97
N PRO A 147 -41.48 2.14 45.18
CA PRO A 147 -41.47 3.22 46.16
C PRO A 147 -40.03 3.50 46.60
N ALA A 148 -39.60 4.75 46.52
CA ALA A 148 -38.28 5.22 46.94
C ALA A 148 -38.03 4.87 48.42
N ALA A 149 -37.33 3.77 48.66
CA ALA A 149 -36.84 3.38 49.97
C ALA A 149 -35.48 4.06 50.21
N ASP A 150 -35.56 5.15 50.97
CA ASP A 150 -34.57 5.75 51.86
C ASP A 150 -33.16 5.10 51.82
N ALA A 151 -32.24 5.75 51.09
CA ALA A 151 -30.81 5.49 51.17
C ALA A 151 -30.27 6.12 52.45
N GLY A 152 -30.38 5.39 53.56
CA GLY A 152 -29.74 5.68 54.83
C GLY A 152 -28.34 5.06 54.91
N GLU A 153 -27.35 5.92 55.14
CA GLU A 153 -25.96 5.60 55.47
C GLU A 153 -25.83 4.54 56.58
N GLU A 154 -25.05 3.48 56.33
CA GLU A 154 -24.37 2.73 57.40
C GLU A 154 -22.90 2.53 57.05
N ALA A 155 -22.09 3.51 57.46
CA ALA A 155 -20.72 3.26 57.88
C ALA A 155 -20.77 2.75 59.33
N SER A 156 -20.25 1.55 59.57
CA SER A 156 -19.99 1.04 60.92
C SER A 156 -18.48 1.06 61.18
N ASP A 157 -18.06 2.10 61.90
CA ASP A 157 -16.82 2.09 62.68
C ASP A 157 -17.24 2.36 64.13
N GLU A 158 -17.16 1.32 64.96
CA GLU A 158 -17.43 1.39 66.39
C GLU A 158 -16.21 1.98 67.13
N ALA A 159 -16.42 3.13 67.78
CA ALA A 159 -15.71 3.48 69.01
C ALA A 159 -16.56 4.46 69.84
N GLY A 160 -17.22 3.93 70.88
CA GLY A 160 -18.02 4.74 71.81
C GLY A 160 -17.19 5.64 72.74
N PRO A 161 -17.88 6.41 73.60
CA PRO A 161 -17.62 6.20 75.03
C PRO A 161 -18.89 6.18 75.90
N ASN A 162 -18.95 5.13 76.73
CA ASN A 162 -19.58 4.96 78.04
C ASN A 162 -20.57 6.02 78.58
N GLU A 163 -21.76 5.54 78.96
CA GLU A 163 -22.31 5.83 80.29
C GLU A 163 -22.99 4.59 80.92
N VAL A 164 -22.85 4.51 82.24
CA VAL A 164 -22.95 3.33 83.09
C VAL A 164 -24.39 3.08 83.56
N THR A 165 -24.87 1.84 83.56
CA THR A 165 -25.85 1.41 84.59
C THR A 165 -25.67 -0.05 85.01
N VAL A 166 -25.54 -0.21 86.32
CA VAL A 166 -25.23 -1.39 87.13
C VAL A 166 -26.36 -2.41 87.15
N LEU A 167 -26.05 -3.72 87.20
CA LEU A 167 -26.69 -4.69 88.12
C LEU A 167 -26.02 -6.08 88.17
N SER A 168 -25.55 -6.40 89.38
CA SER A 168 -25.57 -7.71 90.07
C SER A 168 -24.54 -8.82 89.76
N LYS A 169 -23.78 -9.12 90.82
CA LYS A 169 -22.75 -10.14 91.02
C LYS A 169 -23.31 -11.56 91.19
N SER A 170 -22.57 -12.55 90.70
CA SER A 170 -22.13 -13.73 91.48
C SER A 170 -20.84 -14.32 90.89
N PRO A 171 -20.05 -15.07 91.70
CA PRO A 171 -18.58 -14.96 91.71
C PRO A 171 -17.87 -15.97 90.80
N LEU A 172 -16.86 -15.51 90.05
CA LEU A 172 -15.93 -16.39 89.32
C LEU A 172 -14.55 -16.50 90.02
N PRO A 173 -13.90 -17.67 89.91
CA PRO A 173 -12.68 -18.02 90.62
C PRO A 173 -11.40 -17.55 89.92
N ALA A 174 -10.26 -17.73 90.59
CA ALA A 174 -8.91 -17.34 90.17
C ALA A 174 -8.53 -17.79 88.73
N PRO A 175 -7.66 -17.05 88.02
CA PRO A 175 -7.34 -17.31 86.62
C PRO A 175 -6.47 -18.57 86.47
N PRO A 176 -6.67 -19.39 85.42
CA PRO A 176 -5.73 -20.46 85.10
C PRO A 176 -4.48 -19.89 84.40
N ALA A 177 -3.38 -20.62 84.54
CA ALA A 177 -2.11 -20.30 83.90
C ALA A 177 -2.28 -20.22 82.37
N VAL A 178 -1.86 -19.10 81.79
CA VAL A 178 -1.86 -18.85 80.35
C VAL A 178 -0.75 -19.67 79.71
N ASP A 179 -1.10 -20.54 78.76
CA ASP A 179 -0.13 -21.30 77.98
C ASP A 179 0.53 -20.37 76.96
N THR A 180 1.72 -19.89 77.28
CA THR A 180 2.45 -18.89 76.49
C THR A 180 2.87 -19.41 75.12
N ALA A 181 2.94 -20.73 74.93
CA ALA A 181 3.31 -21.34 73.66
C ALA A 181 2.21 -21.19 72.59
N ALA A 182 0.93 -21.35 72.97
CA ALA A 182 -0.19 -21.21 72.05
C ALA A 182 -0.36 -19.76 71.55
N LEU A 183 -0.08 -18.77 72.42
CA LEU A 183 -0.10 -17.35 72.06
C LEU A 183 1.08 -16.93 71.17
N GLU A 184 2.22 -17.63 71.23
CA GLU A 184 3.36 -17.38 70.35
C GLU A 184 3.13 -17.92 68.93
N GLU A 185 2.43 -19.05 68.81
CA GLU A 185 2.04 -19.63 67.52
C GLU A 185 1.01 -18.75 66.80
N GLU A 186 -0.03 -18.31 67.50
CA GLU A 186 -1.06 -17.40 66.95
C GLU A 186 -0.44 -16.04 66.52
N ARG A 187 0.53 -15.52 67.28
CA ARG A 187 1.30 -14.32 66.89
C ARG A 187 2.16 -14.55 65.65
N ALA A 188 2.69 -15.74 65.45
CA ALA A 188 3.48 -16.08 64.27
C ALA A 188 2.60 -16.16 63.03
N ASP A 189 1.39 -16.69 63.14
CA ASP A 189 0.43 -16.77 62.03
C ASP A 189 -0.12 -15.40 61.65
N ILE A 190 -0.50 -14.57 62.62
CA ILE A 190 -0.90 -13.17 62.37
C ILE A 190 0.23 -12.38 61.67
N LYS A 191 1.50 -12.64 62.04
CA LYS A 191 2.64 -11.99 61.39
C LYS A 191 2.77 -12.42 59.93
N ARG A 192 2.58 -13.72 59.62
CA ARG A 192 2.62 -14.23 58.23
C ARG A 192 1.50 -13.66 57.38
N GLU A 193 0.28 -13.57 57.92
CA GLU A 193 -0.85 -12.95 57.21
C GLU A 193 -0.61 -11.46 56.94
N ARG A 194 -0.08 -10.74 57.93
CA ARG A 194 0.27 -9.33 57.77
C ARG A 194 1.33 -9.12 56.69
N ASP A 195 2.40 -9.90 56.71
CA ASP A 195 3.48 -9.79 55.73
C ASP A 195 2.99 -10.18 54.31
N HIS A 196 2.00 -11.08 54.20
CA HIS A 196 1.34 -11.42 52.93
C HIS A 196 0.41 -10.29 52.43
N LEU A 197 -0.34 -9.65 53.33
CA LEU A 197 -1.18 -8.49 52.99
C LEU A 197 -0.35 -7.28 52.58
N GLU A 198 0.84 -7.09 53.16
CA GLU A 198 1.78 -6.03 52.80
C GLU A 198 2.29 -6.22 51.35
N LYS A 199 2.68 -7.44 50.98
CA LYS A 199 3.05 -7.76 49.59
C LYS A 199 1.91 -7.52 48.59
N LYS A 200 0.68 -7.90 48.92
CA LYS A 200 -0.48 -7.64 48.06
C LYS A 200 -0.76 -6.14 47.89
N ARG A 201 -0.53 -5.34 48.93
CA ARG A 201 -0.64 -3.87 48.85
C ARG A 201 0.44 -3.26 47.96
N GLU A 202 1.66 -3.78 48.02
CA GLU A 202 2.75 -3.35 47.13
C GLU A 202 2.44 -3.69 45.65
N GLU A 203 1.92 -4.90 45.38
CA GLU A 203 1.51 -5.30 44.03
C GLU A 203 0.33 -4.46 43.50
N LEU A 204 -0.65 -4.13 44.34
CA LEU A 204 -1.76 -3.26 43.96
C LEU A 204 -1.30 -1.83 43.69
N SER A 205 -0.40 -1.29 44.53
CA SER A 205 0.18 0.04 44.31
C SER A 205 0.94 0.12 42.98
N LEU A 206 1.65 -0.93 42.60
CA LEU A 206 2.36 -0.98 41.32
C LEU A 206 1.38 -1.00 40.14
N LYS A 207 0.29 -1.77 40.23
CA LYS A 207 -0.75 -1.81 39.20
C LYS A 207 -1.50 -0.48 39.07
N GLU A 208 -1.76 0.20 40.19
CA GLU A 208 -2.39 1.53 40.16
C GLU A 208 -1.49 2.56 39.45
N THR A 209 -0.17 2.53 39.69
CA THR A 209 0.77 3.39 38.94
C THR A 209 0.80 3.06 37.45
N GLN A 210 0.82 1.77 37.08
CA GLN A 210 0.81 1.35 35.67
C GLN A 210 -0.49 1.76 34.96
N LEU A 211 -1.64 1.67 35.63
CA LEU A 211 -2.92 2.13 35.08
C LEU A 211 -2.96 3.65 34.94
N GLY A 212 -2.35 4.40 35.86
CA GLY A 212 -2.19 5.84 35.75
C GLY A 212 -1.39 6.24 34.50
N ASP A 213 -0.26 5.58 34.26
CA ASP A 213 0.59 5.85 33.10
C ASP A 213 -0.12 5.52 31.77
N VAL A 214 -0.87 4.41 31.72
CA VAL A 214 -1.68 4.03 30.53
C VAL A 214 -2.82 5.04 30.31
N SER A 215 -3.49 5.48 31.37
CA SER A 215 -4.54 6.49 31.27
C SER A 215 -4.00 7.82 30.74
N GLU A 216 -2.83 8.25 31.21
CA GLU A 216 -2.20 9.49 30.75
C GLU A 216 -1.74 9.38 29.29
N ARG A 217 -1.32 8.19 28.83
CA ARG A 217 -1.01 7.94 27.43
C ARG A 217 -2.26 8.03 26.54
N LEU A 218 -3.37 7.43 26.96
CA LEU A 218 -4.64 7.50 26.23
C LEU A 218 -5.19 8.93 26.16
N GLU A 219 -5.04 9.72 27.23
CA GLU A 219 -5.42 11.14 27.23
C GLU A 219 -4.62 11.93 26.19
N ARG A 220 -3.30 11.72 26.11
CA ARG A 220 -2.44 12.37 25.09
C ARG A 220 -2.77 11.94 23.66
N GLU A 221 -3.10 10.67 23.44
CA GLU A 221 -3.54 10.19 22.12
C GLU A 221 -4.90 10.79 21.74
N ARG A 222 -5.81 10.93 22.69
CA ARG A 222 -7.11 11.58 22.48
C ARG A 222 -6.95 13.05 22.12
N GLU A 223 -6.08 13.80 22.81
CA GLU A 223 -5.79 15.20 22.48
C GLU A 223 -5.21 15.35 21.06
N ARG A 224 -4.29 14.44 20.65
CA ARG A 224 -3.75 14.43 19.28
C ARG A 224 -4.83 14.13 18.24
N MET A 225 -5.73 13.19 18.51
CA MET A 225 -6.83 12.91 17.58
C MET A 225 -7.81 14.08 17.47
N GLU A 226 -8.13 14.76 18.56
CA GLU A 226 -8.97 15.97 18.53
C GLU A 226 -8.31 17.10 17.71
N GLU A 227 -6.99 17.26 17.78
CA GLU A 227 -6.24 18.21 16.96
C GLU A 227 -6.28 17.84 15.47
N VAL A 228 -6.08 16.56 15.13
CA VAL A 228 -6.17 16.06 13.75
C VAL A 228 -7.59 16.23 13.19
N GLU A 229 -8.62 15.91 13.97
CA GLU A 229 -10.02 16.09 13.56
C GLU A 229 -10.35 17.55 13.32
N MET A 230 -9.84 18.47 14.16
CA MET A 230 -10.01 19.90 13.98
C MET A 230 -9.35 20.38 12.67
N ASN A 231 -8.13 19.91 12.37
CA ASN A 231 -7.43 20.25 11.13
C ASN A 231 -8.20 19.75 9.90
N ILE A 232 -8.64 18.50 9.91
CA ILE A 232 -9.45 17.91 8.83
C ILE A 232 -10.76 18.68 8.65
N ALA A 233 -11.42 19.11 9.75
CA ALA A 233 -12.63 19.90 9.66
C ALA A 233 -12.38 21.27 9.02
N THR A 234 -11.27 21.94 9.37
CA THR A 234 -10.92 23.22 8.77
C THR A 234 -10.58 23.10 7.28
N GLU A 235 -9.87 22.04 6.88
CA GLU A 235 -9.53 21.76 5.48
C GLU A 235 -10.80 21.47 4.67
N ARG A 236 -11.75 20.69 5.22
CA ARG A 236 -13.05 20.46 4.56
C ARG A 236 -13.84 21.74 4.35
N GLU A 237 -13.86 22.65 5.32
CA GLU A 237 -14.52 23.95 5.17
C GLU A 237 -13.85 24.85 4.13
N GLU A 238 -12.55 24.68 3.89
CA GLU A 238 -11.81 25.40 2.84
C GLU A 238 -12.11 24.81 1.46
N ILE A 239 -12.08 23.49 1.34
CA ILE A 239 -12.46 22.77 0.10
C ILE A 239 -13.90 23.11 -0.31
N ASP A 240 -14.84 23.15 0.62
CA ASP A 240 -16.23 23.50 0.32
C ASP A 240 -16.37 24.94 -0.19
N ARG A 241 -15.57 25.88 0.35
CA ARG A 241 -15.54 27.27 -0.12
C ARG A 241 -14.98 27.39 -1.53
N ASP A 242 -13.92 26.65 -1.84
CA ASP A 242 -13.31 26.70 -3.17
C ASP A 242 -14.15 25.96 -4.21
N ARG A 243 -14.83 24.86 -3.82
CA ARG A 243 -15.83 24.21 -4.67
C ARG A 243 -16.98 25.16 -5.03
N GLN A 244 -17.48 25.95 -4.08
CA GLN A 244 -18.50 26.96 -4.37
C GLN A 244 -17.99 28.05 -5.31
N ARG A 245 -16.72 28.46 -5.19
CA ARG A 245 -16.09 29.41 -6.10
C ARG A 245 -16.01 28.87 -7.53
N LEU A 246 -15.56 27.63 -7.69
CA LEU A 246 -15.45 26.99 -9.01
C LEU A 246 -16.82 26.79 -9.67
N ILE A 247 -17.87 26.50 -8.90
CA ILE A 247 -19.25 26.43 -9.43
C ILE A 247 -19.67 27.79 -10.00
N LEU A 248 -19.42 28.89 -9.27
CA LEU A 248 -19.75 30.23 -9.74
C LEU A 248 -18.97 30.62 -11.00
N GLU A 249 -17.68 30.29 -11.06
CA GLU A 249 -16.83 30.56 -12.22
C GLU A 249 -17.25 29.74 -13.45
N ARG A 250 -17.61 28.47 -13.25
CA ARG A 250 -18.14 27.61 -14.32
C ARG A 250 -19.45 28.16 -14.89
N GLU A 251 -20.35 28.65 -14.03
CA GLU A 251 -21.59 29.30 -14.48
C GLU A 251 -21.31 30.60 -15.24
N GLU A 252 -20.30 31.37 -14.86
CA GLU A 252 -19.89 32.59 -15.57
C GLU A 252 -19.35 32.27 -16.97
N ILE A 253 -18.45 31.29 -17.06
CA ILE A 253 -17.91 30.81 -18.35
C ILE A 253 -19.02 30.27 -19.26
N GLU A 254 -20.00 29.56 -18.70
CA GLU A 254 -21.13 29.04 -19.48
C GLU A 254 -22.01 30.18 -20.03
N ARG A 255 -22.24 31.24 -19.24
CA ARG A 255 -22.93 32.45 -19.72
C ARG A 255 -22.14 33.16 -20.82
N GLU A 256 -20.83 33.32 -20.67
CA GLU A 256 -19.98 33.93 -21.71
C GLU A 256 -19.99 33.11 -23.00
N ARG A 257 -19.94 31.78 -22.89
CA ARG A 257 -20.01 30.88 -24.04
C ARG A 257 -21.33 31.01 -24.79
N GLN A 258 -22.46 31.07 -24.08
CA GLN A 258 -23.77 31.28 -24.67
C GLN A 258 -23.88 32.63 -25.38
N GLN A 259 -23.30 33.69 -24.80
CA GLN A 259 -23.23 35.01 -25.44
C GLN A 259 -22.39 34.97 -26.72
N LEU A 260 -21.21 34.34 -26.68
CA LEU A 260 -20.35 34.20 -27.85
C LEU A 260 -21.02 33.39 -28.97
N GLU A 261 -21.72 32.32 -28.63
CA GLU A 261 -22.48 31.52 -29.60
C GLU A 261 -23.62 32.33 -30.25
N ALA A 262 -24.36 33.12 -29.46
CA ALA A 262 -25.37 34.03 -29.98
C ALA A 262 -24.75 35.12 -30.90
N THR A 263 -23.59 35.68 -30.54
CA THR A 263 -22.91 36.65 -31.42
C THR A 263 -22.43 36.02 -32.71
N ARG A 264 -21.94 34.77 -32.67
CA ARG A 264 -21.50 34.02 -33.85
C ARG A 264 -22.65 33.76 -34.81
N LEU A 265 -23.79 33.28 -34.31
CA LEU A 265 -24.98 33.04 -35.12
C LEU A 265 -25.49 34.33 -35.77
N ASN A 266 -25.49 35.45 -35.05
CA ASN A 266 -25.86 36.76 -35.60
C ASN A 266 -24.89 37.23 -36.70
N LEU A 267 -23.60 36.94 -36.57
CA LEU A 267 -22.58 37.29 -37.56
C LEU A 267 -22.71 36.42 -38.82
N GLU A 268 -22.92 35.12 -38.64
CA GLU A 268 -23.15 34.17 -39.74
C GLU A 268 -24.44 34.50 -40.51
N GLN A 269 -25.51 34.89 -39.80
CA GLN A 269 -26.74 35.35 -40.43
C GLN A 269 -26.53 36.64 -41.24
N ARG A 270 -25.75 37.60 -40.72
CA ARG A 270 -25.37 38.82 -41.46
C ARG A 270 -24.49 38.53 -42.67
N GLU A 271 -23.58 37.57 -42.58
CA GLU A 271 -22.74 37.16 -43.72
C GLU A 271 -23.59 36.48 -44.81
N LEU A 272 -24.57 35.66 -44.43
CA LEU A 272 -25.53 35.07 -45.36
C LEU A 272 -26.44 36.13 -46.01
N GLU A 273 -26.93 37.10 -45.25
CA GLU A 273 -27.71 38.23 -45.77
C GLU A 273 -26.89 39.12 -46.71
N ALA A 274 -25.61 39.34 -46.40
CA ALA A 274 -24.68 40.08 -47.27
C ALA A 274 -24.32 39.30 -48.54
N ALA A 275 -24.17 37.98 -48.44
CA ALA A 275 -23.91 37.09 -49.58
C ALA A 275 -25.13 36.95 -50.51
N GLN A 276 -26.35 37.08 -49.96
CA GLN A 276 -27.60 37.06 -50.73
C GLN A 276 -28.06 38.46 -51.19
N GLY A 277 -27.37 39.53 -50.78
CA GLY A 277 -27.74 40.92 -51.01
C GLY A 277 -27.24 41.53 -52.32
N GLY A 278 -27.78 41.07 -53.46
CA GLY A 278 -27.57 41.64 -54.80
C GLY A 278 -28.87 41.94 -55.54
N ALA A 279 -29.67 42.89 -55.02
CA ALA A 279 -30.83 43.60 -55.62
C ALA A 279 -31.93 42.81 -56.35
N ILE A 280 -33.15 42.78 -55.78
CA ILE A 280 -34.38 43.44 -56.30
C ILE A 280 -35.58 43.17 -55.35
N VAL A 281 -36.14 44.27 -54.83
CA VAL A 281 -37.57 44.62 -54.56
C VAL A 281 -38.51 43.59 -53.88
N ALA A 282 -38.89 43.97 -52.64
CA ALA A 282 -40.19 43.83 -51.97
C ALA A 282 -41.16 42.70 -52.38
N ALA A 283 -41.36 41.74 -51.46
CA ALA A 283 -42.67 41.20 -51.10
C ALA A 283 -42.60 40.61 -49.69
N GLU A 284 -43.52 41.02 -48.82
CA GLU A 284 -43.79 40.40 -47.52
C GLU A 284 -44.24 38.95 -47.74
N GLU A 285 -43.65 37.98 -47.04
CA GLU A 285 -44.36 36.76 -46.68
C GLU A 285 -43.78 36.15 -45.40
N LYS A 286 -44.61 36.20 -44.35
CA LYS A 286 -44.40 35.53 -43.06
C LYS A 286 -44.34 34.02 -43.30
N THR A 287 -43.26 33.38 -42.88
CA THR A 287 -43.30 31.96 -42.53
C THR A 287 -42.58 31.74 -41.20
N GLN A 288 -43.44 31.52 -40.21
CA GLN A 288 -43.16 31.14 -38.84
C GLN A 288 -42.86 29.63 -38.84
N VAL A 289 -41.67 29.24 -38.40
CA VAL A 289 -41.41 27.84 -38.01
C VAL A 289 -41.48 27.79 -36.49
N VAL A 290 -42.57 27.17 -36.04
CA VAL A 290 -42.91 26.88 -34.66
C VAL A 290 -42.02 25.73 -34.19
N THR A 291 -41.26 25.95 -33.12
CA THR A 291 -40.80 24.88 -32.24
C THR A 291 -41.78 24.81 -31.08
N ASP A 292 -42.65 23.80 -31.12
CA ASP A 292 -43.51 23.40 -30.01
C ASP A 292 -42.61 22.85 -28.89
N ASP A 293 -42.50 23.58 -27.79
CA ASP A 293 -42.65 23.05 -26.43
C ASP A 293 -42.50 24.19 -25.41
N GLN A 294 -43.52 25.05 -25.39
CA GLN A 294 -43.91 25.78 -24.19
C GLN A 294 -45.38 25.45 -23.91
N PHE A 295 -45.63 24.47 -23.04
CA PHE A 295 -46.88 24.45 -22.30
C PHE A 295 -46.71 25.28 -21.03
N ILE A 296 -47.52 26.32 -21.01
CA ILE A 296 -47.70 27.31 -19.97
C ILE A 296 -48.63 26.73 -18.89
N GLU A 297 -48.36 27.05 -17.61
CA GLU A 297 -49.46 27.38 -16.69
C GLU A 297 -49.16 28.74 -16.02
N VAL A 298 -49.97 29.73 -16.43
CA VAL A 298 -50.06 31.11 -15.93
C VAL A 298 -50.73 31.07 -14.54
N VAL A 299 -50.39 31.98 -13.63
CA VAL A 299 -51.26 33.06 -13.08
C VAL A 299 -50.83 33.23 -11.62
N GLU A 300 -50.68 34.38 -10.98
CA GLU A 300 -50.64 35.82 -11.25
C GLU A 300 -50.20 36.38 -9.87
N ASP A 301 -49.38 37.43 -9.82
CA ASP A 301 -49.79 38.68 -9.16
C ASP A 301 -48.67 39.73 -9.18
N ASP A 302 -49.15 40.95 -9.35
CA ASP A 302 -48.52 42.17 -9.79
C ASP A 302 -48.20 43.07 -8.53
N PRO A 303 -47.93 44.37 -8.61
CA PRO A 303 -46.61 45.01 -8.77
C PRO A 303 -46.27 46.03 -7.64
N VAL A 304 -44.99 46.44 -7.47
CA VAL A 304 -44.63 47.78 -6.89
C VAL A 304 -43.25 48.28 -7.35
N ASP A 305 -43.27 49.19 -8.34
CA ASP A 305 -42.71 50.56 -8.37
C ASP A 305 -41.22 50.97 -8.12
N LEU A 306 -40.77 51.87 -9.02
CA LEU A 306 -39.81 53.01 -8.90
C LEU A 306 -38.30 52.75 -9.07
N VAL A 307 -37.70 53.02 -10.25
CA VAL A 307 -37.23 54.33 -10.80
C VAL A 307 -36.04 54.93 -10.02
N LEU A 308 -34.88 55.07 -10.68
CA LEU A 308 -34.23 56.36 -10.96
C LEU A 308 -33.07 56.25 -11.96
N ASP A 309 -33.02 57.28 -12.79
CA ASP A 309 -32.33 57.49 -14.06
C ASP A 309 -31.01 58.28 -13.95
N GLU A 310 -30.24 58.22 -15.05
CA GLU A 310 -29.52 59.34 -15.73
C GLU A 310 -28.06 59.80 -15.44
N LYS A 311 -27.29 59.84 -16.56
CA LYS A 311 -26.35 60.89 -17.10
C LYS A 311 -24.89 60.94 -16.57
N GLU A 312 -23.83 61.30 -17.32
CA GLU A 312 -23.59 61.90 -18.67
C GLU A 312 -22.08 61.72 -19.03
N ILE A 313 -21.67 61.18 -20.20
CA ILE A 313 -21.08 61.78 -21.45
C ILE A 313 -19.75 62.61 -21.36
N LEU A 314 -18.87 62.39 -22.38
CA LEU A 314 -17.84 63.27 -23.04
C LEU A 314 -16.39 63.23 -22.48
N GLU A 315 -15.27 63.33 -23.22
CA GLU A 315 -14.85 63.37 -24.65
C GLU A 315 -13.28 63.34 -24.68
N GLU A 316 -12.71 63.22 -25.88
CA GLU A 316 -11.31 62.92 -26.30
C GLU A 316 -10.22 63.99 -26.01
N HIS A 317 -8.93 63.60 -25.99
CA HIS A 317 -7.87 64.05 -26.95
C HIS A 317 -6.41 63.63 -26.58
N ASP A 318 -5.75 63.02 -27.58
CA ASP A 318 -4.39 63.27 -28.16
C ASP A 318 -3.02 63.10 -27.43
N VAL A 319 -2.20 62.24 -28.07
CA VAL A 319 -0.83 62.47 -28.63
C VAL A 319 0.44 62.34 -27.75
N VAL A 320 1.15 61.22 -28.01
CA VAL A 320 2.61 61.03 -28.28
C VAL A 320 3.66 61.56 -27.28
N THR A 321 4.53 60.67 -26.76
CA THR A 321 6.02 60.71 -26.94
C THR A 321 6.79 59.57 -26.21
N SER A 322 7.57 58.83 -27.01
CA SER A 322 8.93 58.24 -26.80
C SER A 322 9.34 57.42 -25.55
N ALA A 323 9.76 56.17 -25.84
CA ALA A 323 10.68 55.25 -25.12
C ALA A 323 12.14 55.83 -24.99
N PRO A 324 13.22 55.14 -24.54
CA PRO A 324 13.44 53.73 -24.10
C PRO A 324 14.43 53.53 -22.90
N SER A 325 14.61 52.28 -22.40
CA SER A 325 15.84 51.80 -21.68
C SER A 325 15.71 50.31 -21.30
N THR A 326 16.51 49.37 -21.84
CA THR A 326 17.82 48.85 -21.37
C THR A 326 17.81 48.21 -19.98
N GLY A 327 18.22 46.94 -19.90
CA GLY A 327 18.27 46.15 -18.66
C GLY A 327 19.61 46.15 -17.91
N LEU A 328 19.58 45.60 -16.68
CA LEU A 328 20.50 44.58 -16.13
C LEU A 328 20.11 44.24 -14.67
N LEU A 329 19.88 42.95 -14.45
CA LEU A 329 19.93 42.04 -13.28
C LEU A 329 20.34 42.56 -11.87
N SER A 330 19.62 42.07 -10.84
CA SER A 330 20.17 41.34 -9.67
C SER A 330 19.04 40.68 -8.85
N GLU A 331 19.21 39.36 -8.60
CA GLU A 331 18.86 38.51 -7.43
C GLU A 331 17.57 38.82 -6.63
N THR A 332 16.68 37.88 -6.29
CA THR A 332 16.93 36.59 -5.61
C THR A 332 15.62 35.76 -5.65
N ALA A 333 15.76 34.45 -5.70
CA ALA A 333 14.70 33.43 -5.76
C ALA A 333 13.92 33.26 -4.45
N LEU A 334 12.64 32.86 -4.58
CA LEU A 334 11.94 31.82 -3.82
C LEU A 334 10.73 31.36 -4.68
N PRO A 335 10.68 30.12 -5.22
CA PRO A 335 9.47 29.57 -5.82
C PRO A 335 8.51 29.06 -4.73
N ALA A 336 7.22 29.14 -5.04
CA ALA A 336 6.12 28.66 -4.21
C ALA A 336 6.08 27.13 -4.18
N ASP A 337 6.10 26.56 -2.98
CA ASP A 337 5.57 25.23 -2.70
C ASP A 337 4.12 25.42 -2.23
N THR A 338 3.17 25.03 -3.07
CA THR A 338 1.83 24.61 -2.66
C THR A 338 1.77 23.10 -2.87
N PRO A 339 1.37 22.29 -1.87
CA PRO A 339 1.11 20.88 -2.07
C PRO A 339 -0.23 20.71 -2.80
N ASP A 340 -0.16 20.07 -3.96
CA ASP A 340 -1.28 19.73 -4.84
C ASP A 340 -2.07 18.51 -4.31
N ASP A 341 -3.38 18.55 -4.56
CA ASP A 341 -4.44 17.53 -4.52
C ASP A 341 -4.05 16.05 -4.25
N GLU A 342 -4.44 15.52 -3.08
CA GLU A 342 -4.39 14.08 -2.76
C GLU A 342 -5.65 13.33 -3.25
N PHE A 343 -5.66 12.99 -4.54
CA PHE A 343 -6.15 11.69 -5.02
C PHE A 343 -5.09 11.21 -6.01
N GLY A 344 -4.29 10.23 -5.59
CA GLY A 344 -3.06 9.85 -6.28
C GLY A 344 -3.26 9.52 -7.77
N PRO A 345 -2.30 9.88 -8.64
CA PRO A 345 -2.27 9.40 -10.01
C PRO A 345 -2.11 7.87 -10.00
N ASP A 346 -2.74 7.17 -10.94
CA ASP A 346 -2.64 5.71 -11.08
C ASP A 346 -1.16 5.23 -10.98
N ASP A 347 -0.81 4.51 -9.90
CA ASP A 347 0.53 3.97 -9.61
C ASP A 347 1.00 2.85 -10.56
N ALA A 348 0.45 2.74 -11.77
CA ALA A 348 0.88 1.76 -12.77
C ALA A 348 2.08 2.24 -13.61
N THR A 349 2.47 3.50 -13.52
CA THR A 349 3.63 4.05 -14.23
C THR A 349 4.30 5.15 -13.41
N HIS A 350 5.09 4.76 -12.40
CA HIS A 350 6.02 5.72 -11.78
C HIS A 350 7.05 6.16 -12.83
N ILE A 351 6.92 7.41 -13.28
CA ILE A 351 7.95 8.09 -14.08
C ILE A 351 9.14 8.37 -13.16
N THR A 352 9.98 7.36 -12.99
CA THR A 352 11.30 7.56 -12.37
C THR A 352 12.20 8.12 -13.46
N GLN A 353 12.73 9.34 -13.29
CA GLN A 353 13.86 9.78 -14.12
C GLN A 353 15.00 8.78 -13.93
N VAL A 354 15.15 7.86 -14.90
CA VAL A 354 16.14 6.80 -14.81
C VAL A 354 17.53 7.42 -14.83
N PRO A 355 18.35 7.24 -13.78
CA PRO A 355 19.76 7.65 -13.80
C PRO A 355 20.46 6.90 -14.94
N GLY A 356 20.86 7.59 -16.00
CA GLY A 356 21.58 6.99 -17.14
C GLY A 356 20.87 7.11 -18.49
N LEU A 357 19.54 7.19 -18.55
CA LEU A 357 18.84 7.44 -19.83
C LEU A 357 19.32 8.76 -20.44
N ASN A 358 19.49 9.81 -19.61
CA ASN A 358 20.09 11.10 -19.97
C ASN A 358 21.45 11.04 -20.66
N ALA A 359 22.25 9.99 -20.40
CA ALA A 359 23.54 9.80 -21.04
C ALA A 359 23.43 9.19 -22.46
N VAL A 360 22.28 8.59 -22.82
CA VAL A 360 22.05 8.00 -24.14
C VAL A 360 21.94 9.12 -25.18
N HIS A 361 22.92 9.18 -26.07
CA HIS A 361 23.00 10.22 -27.10
C HIS A 361 21.91 10.05 -28.17
N VAL A 362 20.89 10.91 -28.10
CA VAL A 362 19.93 11.11 -29.19
C VAL A 362 20.56 12.02 -30.24
N SER A 363 20.46 11.62 -31.52
CA SER A 363 20.94 12.44 -32.63
C SER A 363 20.20 13.78 -32.66
N SER A 364 20.91 14.88 -32.94
CA SER A 364 20.28 16.19 -33.14
C SER A 364 19.43 16.25 -34.42
N THR A 365 19.62 15.27 -35.32
CA THR A 365 18.93 15.17 -36.61
C THR A 365 18.27 13.81 -36.79
N PHE A 366 17.07 13.80 -37.35
CA PHE A 366 16.31 12.60 -37.67
C PHE A 366 17.06 11.77 -38.72
N ASP A 367 17.18 10.46 -38.47
CA ASP A 367 17.86 9.53 -39.37
C ASP A 367 16.90 9.03 -40.45
N GLU A 368 16.86 9.73 -41.58
CA GLU A 368 16.00 9.37 -42.71
C GLU A 368 16.38 8.03 -43.35
N THR A 369 17.64 7.60 -43.21
CA THR A 369 18.10 6.34 -43.79
C THR A 369 17.55 5.18 -42.97
N TYR A 370 17.63 5.30 -41.64
CA TYR A 370 17.12 4.29 -40.73
C TYR A 370 15.58 4.23 -40.72
N ALA A 371 14.90 5.39 -40.81
CA ALA A 371 13.44 5.44 -40.89
C ALA A 371 12.86 4.82 -42.17
N SER A 372 13.70 4.56 -43.19
CA SER A 372 13.30 3.92 -44.45
C SER A 372 12.05 4.57 -45.11
N GLY A 373 11.92 5.90 -45.01
CA GLY A 373 10.81 6.68 -45.56
C GLY A 373 9.61 6.87 -44.64
N GLN A 374 9.62 6.30 -43.42
CA GLN A 374 8.62 6.55 -42.39
C GLN A 374 8.93 7.83 -41.59
N ASP A 375 7.92 8.32 -40.86
CA ASP A 375 8.07 9.43 -39.91
C ASP A 375 8.51 8.97 -38.51
N TYR A 376 8.75 7.69 -38.31
CA TYR A 376 9.18 7.14 -37.03
C TYR A 376 10.21 6.01 -37.22
N TYR A 377 10.94 5.70 -36.16
CA TYR A 377 11.75 4.49 -36.07
C TYR A 377 12.05 4.14 -34.61
N THR A 378 12.40 2.88 -34.37
CA THR A 378 12.85 2.37 -33.06
C THR A 378 14.22 1.72 -33.20
N ARG A 379 15.08 1.91 -32.19
CA ARG A 379 16.40 1.28 -32.16
C ARG A 379 16.91 1.13 -30.74
N VAL A 380 17.85 0.22 -30.56
CA VAL A 380 18.60 0.08 -29.31
C VAL A 380 19.90 0.89 -29.40
N VAL A 381 20.15 1.75 -28.40
CA VAL A 381 21.37 2.56 -28.27
C VAL A 381 21.91 2.39 -26.86
N ASP A 382 23.14 1.92 -26.73
CA ASP A 382 23.80 1.69 -25.43
C ASP A 382 22.97 0.82 -24.46
N GLY A 383 22.20 -0.14 -25.00
CA GLY A 383 21.32 -1.03 -24.23
C GLY A 383 19.90 -0.51 -24.00
N TYR A 384 19.62 0.76 -24.32
CA TYR A 384 18.32 1.39 -24.10
C TYR A 384 17.53 1.56 -25.39
N VAL A 385 16.21 1.52 -25.28
CA VAL A 385 15.31 1.72 -26.43
C VAL A 385 15.12 3.20 -26.71
N VAL A 386 15.38 3.61 -27.96
CA VAL A 386 15.12 4.95 -28.46
C VAL A 386 14.02 4.88 -29.51
N ALA A 387 12.91 5.57 -29.24
CA ALA A 387 11.74 5.68 -30.11
C ALA A 387 11.67 7.10 -30.70
N ALA A 388 11.95 7.24 -31.99
CA ALA A 388 12.02 8.52 -32.67
C ALA A 388 10.76 8.80 -33.48
N TRP A 389 10.29 10.05 -33.49
CA TRP A 389 9.11 10.48 -34.25
C TRP A 389 9.29 11.86 -34.85
N ARG A 390 8.90 12.03 -36.12
CA ARG A 390 8.92 13.28 -36.86
C ARG A 390 7.52 13.86 -36.97
N THR A 391 7.24 14.95 -36.25
CA THR A 391 5.91 15.57 -36.22
C THR A 391 5.97 17.09 -35.94
N GLY A 392 4.81 17.73 -35.85
CA GLY A 392 4.69 19.14 -35.49
C GLY A 392 4.80 19.36 -33.98
N LYS A 393 5.52 20.41 -33.57
CA LYS A 393 5.73 20.76 -32.16
C LYS A 393 4.44 20.82 -31.32
N LYS A 394 3.34 21.34 -31.88
CA LYS A 394 2.05 21.45 -31.16
C LYS A 394 1.49 20.11 -30.70
N ALA A 395 1.65 19.04 -31.49
CA ALA A 395 1.16 17.71 -31.10
C ALA A 395 2.05 17.11 -30.00
N VAL A 396 3.36 17.35 -30.07
CA VAL A 396 4.31 16.92 -29.03
C VAL A 396 4.00 17.60 -27.70
N ASP A 397 3.79 18.92 -27.72
CA ASP A 397 3.47 19.68 -26.51
C ASP A 397 2.14 19.19 -25.90
N ARG A 398 1.10 18.94 -26.72
CA ARG A 398 -0.19 18.42 -26.23
C ARG A 398 -0.13 17.05 -25.57
N VAL A 399 0.73 16.14 -26.04
CA VAL A 399 0.89 14.83 -25.39
C VAL A 399 1.73 14.96 -24.12
N LEU A 400 2.86 15.66 -24.20
CA LEU A 400 3.84 15.70 -23.12
C LEU A 400 3.46 16.62 -21.96
N ASP A 401 2.60 17.61 -22.20
CA ASP A 401 2.13 18.53 -21.15
C ASP A 401 0.89 17.96 -20.40
N ASN A 402 0.35 16.82 -20.83
CA ASN A 402 -0.82 16.14 -20.23
C ASN A 402 -0.43 14.75 -19.66
N ASP A 403 0.71 14.69 -18.96
CA ASP A 403 1.25 13.50 -18.26
C ASP A 403 1.06 12.17 -19.02
N PRO A 404 1.83 11.95 -20.11
CA PRO A 404 1.60 10.81 -20.99
C PRO A 404 2.08 9.49 -20.38
N LYS A 405 1.28 8.44 -20.58
CA LYS A 405 1.57 7.08 -20.13
C LYS A 405 2.20 6.24 -21.24
N LEU A 406 3.12 5.36 -20.84
CA LEU A 406 3.74 4.35 -21.68
C LEU A 406 2.89 3.07 -21.68
N PHE A 407 2.56 2.60 -22.89
CA PHE A 407 1.90 1.33 -23.13
C PHE A 407 2.80 0.48 -24.03
N ILE A 408 2.89 -0.81 -23.73
CA ILE A 408 3.50 -1.82 -24.60
C ILE A 408 2.40 -2.83 -24.92
N GLN A 409 1.99 -2.86 -26.17
CA GLN A 409 0.76 -3.48 -26.63
C GLN A 409 1.03 -4.63 -27.59
N TYR A 410 0.06 -5.53 -27.69
CA TYR A 410 0.04 -6.62 -28.65
C TYR A 410 -1.36 -6.80 -29.23
N ALA A 411 -1.44 -6.87 -30.56
CA ALA A 411 -2.66 -7.18 -31.26
C ALA A 411 -2.36 -7.99 -32.53
N VAL A 412 -3.28 -8.86 -32.93
CA VAL A 412 -3.25 -9.49 -34.25
C VAL A 412 -4.13 -8.64 -35.18
N ILE A 413 -3.50 -7.96 -36.13
CA ILE A 413 -4.18 -7.06 -37.09
C ILE A 413 -3.93 -7.61 -38.49
N GLU A 414 -4.99 -7.87 -39.26
CA GLU A 414 -4.88 -8.40 -40.63
C GLU A 414 -3.98 -9.66 -40.70
N GLU A 415 -4.18 -10.59 -39.76
CA GLU A 415 -3.39 -11.83 -39.61
C GLU A 415 -1.89 -11.60 -39.33
N CYS A 416 -1.51 -10.40 -38.91
CA CYS A 416 -0.14 -10.03 -38.55
C CYS A 416 -0.03 -9.80 -37.03
N PRO A 417 0.88 -10.49 -36.32
CA PRO A 417 1.15 -10.20 -34.91
C PRO A 417 1.91 -8.88 -34.81
N LEU A 418 1.28 -7.88 -34.21
CA LEU A 418 1.83 -6.52 -34.11
C LEU A 418 2.10 -6.18 -32.65
N ALA A 419 3.38 -6.05 -32.29
CA ALA A 419 3.78 -5.44 -31.03
C ALA A 419 3.89 -3.93 -31.23
N THR A 420 3.47 -3.11 -30.26
CA THR A 420 3.51 -1.65 -30.40
C THR A 420 3.93 -0.98 -29.11
N ILE A 421 4.84 0.00 -29.22
CA ILE A 421 5.12 0.95 -28.14
C ILE A 421 4.19 2.14 -28.34
N LEU A 422 3.40 2.53 -27.34
CA LEU A 422 2.47 3.64 -27.44
C LEU A 422 2.73 4.63 -26.29
N LEU A 423 2.87 5.90 -26.62
CA LEU A 423 2.91 7.01 -25.66
C LEU A 423 1.63 7.80 -25.82
N ALA A 424 0.78 7.82 -24.79
CA ALA A 424 -0.57 8.37 -24.88
C ALA A 424 -0.93 9.22 -23.66
N SER A 425 -1.56 10.37 -23.90
CA SER A 425 -2.21 11.15 -22.85
C SER A 425 -3.69 10.77 -22.75
N LEU A 426 -4.19 10.72 -21.53
CA LEU A 426 -5.58 10.38 -21.22
C LEU A 426 -6.33 11.64 -20.76
N ASP A 427 -7.62 11.74 -21.09
CA ASP A 427 -8.50 12.77 -20.51
C ASP A 427 -9.02 12.37 -19.12
N ASP A 428 -9.74 13.27 -18.45
CA ASP A 428 -10.37 13.04 -17.13
C ASP A 428 -11.33 11.82 -17.11
N GLY A 429 -11.75 11.35 -18.28
CA GLY A 429 -12.58 10.16 -18.47
C GLY A 429 -11.78 8.91 -18.85
N HIS A 430 -10.46 8.93 -18.71
CA HIS A 430 -9.50 7.91 -19.13
C HIS A 430 -9.67 7.46 -20.60
N LYS A 431 -10.09 8.38 -21.48
CA LYS A 431 -10.08 8.17 -22.94
C LYS A 431 -8.78 8.67 -23.53
N LEU A 432 -8.38 8.01 -24.62
CA LEU A 432 -7.27 8.45 -25.44
C LEU A 432 -7.54 9.86 -25.97
N SER A 433 -6.73 10.83 -25.55
CA SER A 433 -6.79 12.21 -26.03
C SER A 433 -5.86 12.37 -27.24
N GLU A 434 -4.56 12.18 -27.05
CA GLU A 434 -3.56 12.14 -28.12
C GLU A 434 -2.55 11.01 -27.89
N SER A 435 -1.96 10.49 -28.97
CA SER A 435 -1.03 9.37 -28.89
C SER A 435 0.00 9.33 -30.00
N PHE A 436 1.18 8.81 -29.69
CA PHE A 436 2.21 8.38 -30.65
C PHE A 436 2.43 6.88 -30.49
N GLY A 437 2.44 6.12 -31.59
CA GLY A 437 2.58 4.66 -31.54
C GLY A 437 3.63 4.18 -32.51
N TRP A 438 4.61 3.40 -32.04
CA TRP A 438 5.70 2.81 -32.81
C TRP A 438 5.46 1.30 -32.96
N PRO A 439 4.92 0.85 -34.10
CA PRO A 439 4.72 -0.57 -34.37
C PRO A 439 6.07 -1.25 -34.57
N LEU A 440 6.19 -2.48 -34.07
CA LEU A 440 7.37 -3.33 -34.11
C LEU A 440 7.04 -4.62 -34.85
N ASP A 441 7.84 -4.95 -35.85
CA ASP A 441 7.69 -6.20 -36.57
C ASP A 441 8.45 -7.31 -35.85
N VAL A 442 7.70 -8.20 -35.19
CA VAL A 442 8.25 -9.35 -34.46
C VAL A 442 9.07 -10.32 -35.33
N THR A 443 8.96 -10.22 -36.67
CA THR A 443 9.75 -11.03 -37.61
C THR A 443 11.10 -10.41 -37.95
N HIS A 444 11.30 -9.11 -37.72
CA HIS A 444 12.55 -8.41 -38.01
C HIS A 444 13.52 -8.43 -36.83
N ASP A 445 14.79 -8.75 -37.08
CA ASP A 445 15.82 -8.90 -36.04
C ASP A 445 16.05 -7.61 -35.22
N ASN A 446 15.97 -6.43 -35.86
CA ASN A 446 16.16 -5.14 -35.17
C ASN A 446 15.03 -4.86 -34.18
N ASP A 447 13.79 -5.17 -34.56
CA ASP A 447 12.61 -4.95 -33.72
C ASP A 447 12.53 -6.01 -32.62
N ARG A 448 12.98 -7.25 -32.90
CA ARG A 448 13.21 -8.25 -31.85
C ARG A 448 14.24 -7.79 -30.82
N ALA A 449 15.33 -7.16 -31.25
CA ALA A 449 16.31 -6.60 -30.32
C ALA A 449 15.71 -5.48 -29.45
N VAL A 450 14.78 -4.69 -30.01
CA VAL A 450 14.01 -3.69 -29.23
C VAL A 450 13.12 -4.38 -28.20
N ILE A 451 12.38 -5.43 -28.59
CA ILE A 451 11.54 -6.21 -27.68
C ILE A 451 12.38 -6.86 -26.57
N ASP A 452 13.53 -7.43 -26.90
CA ASP A 452 14.45 -8.02 -25.93
C ASP A 452 15.01 -6.99 -24.94
N ALA A 453 15.28 -5.76 -25.41
CA ALA A 453 15.70 -4.66 -24.54
C ALA A 453 14.56 -4.22 -23.59
N LEU A 454 13.33 -4.08 -24.09
CA LEU A 454 12.16 -3.76 -23.26
C LEU A 454 11.84 -4.86 -22.23
N MET A 455 12.12 -6.11 -22.57
CA MET A 455 11.95 -7.25 -21.66
C MET A 455 13.00 -7.27 -20.54
N ALA A 456 14.18 -6.69 -20.77
CA ALA A 456 15.21 -6.56 -19.74
C ALA A 456 14.94 -5.36 -18.82
N GLU A 457 14.58 -4.22 -19.40
CA GLU A 457 14.13 -3.03 -18.69
C GLU A 457 13.13 -2.28 -19.56
N SER A 458 11.89 -2.12 -19.09
CA SER A 458 10.81 -1.44 -19.81
C SER A 458 10.93 0.08 -19.73
N ALA A 459 12.09 0.59 -20.19
CA ALA A 459 12.45 1.99 -20.27
C ALA A 459 12.65 2.42 -21.73
N VAL A 460 12.00 3.53 -22.10
CA VAL A 460 12.02 4.08 -23.47
C VAL A 460 12.38 5.56 -23.44
N ARG A 461 13.34 5.93 -24.28
CA ARG A 461 13.68 7.31 -24.60
C ARG A 461 13.00 7.73 -25.90
N PHE A 462 12.03 8.62 -25.78
CA PHE A 462 11.33 9.23 -26.91
C PHE A 462 12.08 10.44 -27.44
N ALA A 463 12.21 10.54 -28.77
CA ALA A 463 12.88 11.64 -29.45
C ALA A 463 11.98 12.22 -30.53
N PHE A 464 11.53 13.47 -30.33
CA PHE A 464 10.63 14.15 -31.26
C PHE A 464 11.38 15.15 -32.13
N TYR A 465 11.18 15.06 -33.44
CA TYR A 465 11.82 15.89 -34.44
C TYR A 465 10.78 16.70 -35.22
N ASP A 466 11.15 17.89 -35.66
CA ASP A 466 10.31 18.72 -36.52
C ASP A 466 10.28 18.17 -37.95
N ARG A 467 9.40 18.73 -38.79
CA ARG A 467 9.31 18.35 -40.21
C ARG A 467 10.62 18.56 -41.01
N LYS A 468 11.58 19.31 -40.48
CA LYS A 468 12.91 19.51 -41.07
C LYS A 468 13.95 18.53 -40.50
N GLY A 469 13.52 17.60 -39.66
CA GLY A 469 14.36 16.59 -39.03
C GLY A 469 15.18 17.12 -37.86
N LYS A 470 14.90 18.30 -37.30
CA LYS A 470 15.62 18.84 -36.14
C LYS A 470 14.94 18.41 -34.84
N LEU A 471 15.72 17.96 -33.86
CA LEU A 471 15.20 17.58 -32.54
C LEU A 471 14.45 18.76 -31.88
N ILE A 472 13.21 18.50 -31.46
CA ILE A 472 12.32 19.41 -30.73
C ILE A 472 12.44 19.17 -29.23
N ARG A 473 12.17 17.93 -28.79
CA ARG A 473 12.08 17.52 -27.39
C ARG A 473 12.47 16.05 -27.28
N SER A 474 12.95 15.65 -26.11
CA SER A 474 13.09 14.25 -25.70
C SER A 474 12.26 14.02 -24.46
N TYR A 475 11.78 12.79 -24.28
CA TYR A 475 10.98 12.39 -23.12
C TYR A 475 11.37 10.97 -22.74
N ASP A 476 11.57 10.72 -21.45
CA ASP A 476 11.95 9.41 -20.95
C ASP A 476 10.77 8.83 -20.18
N ALA A 477 10.41 7.59 -20.46
CA ALA A 477 9.38 6.88 -19.72
C ALA A 477 9.90 5.51 -19.29
N LYS A 478 9.53 5.11 -18.06
CA LYS A 478 9.75 3.77 -17.53
C LYS A 478 8.42 3.26 -16.97
N ALA A 479 8.16 1.98 -17.16
CA ALA A 479 7.00 1.30 -16.62
C ALA A 479 7.39 -0.15 -16.24
N ASP A 480 6.74 -0.73 -15.24
CA ASP A 480 7.01 -2.10 -14.78
C ASP A 480 6.28 -3.12 -15.68
N LEU A 481 6.71 -3.21 -16.94
CA LEU A 481 6.04 -3.98 -18.01
C LEU A 481 6.89 -5.13 -18.55
N GLU A 482 8.00 -5.48 -17.92
CA GLU A 482 8.94 -6.50 -18.40
C GLU A 482 8.27 -7.87 -18.60
N ALA A 483 7.38 -8.24 -17.66
CA ALA A 483 6.59 -9.46 -17.75
C ALA A 483 5.56 -9.41 -18.89
N ASN A 484 4.96 -8.25 -19.15
CA ASN A 484 4.08 -8.05 -20.30
C ASN A 484 4.86 -8.23 -21.59
N VAL A 485 6.05 -7.65 -21.71
CA VAL A 485 6.87 -7.79 -22.91
C VAL A 485 7.24 -9.24 -23.18
N ARG A 486 7.54 -10.01 -22.13
CA ARG A 486 7.75 -11.46 -22.23
C ARG A 486 6.51 -12.18 -22.75
N TRP A 487 5.34 -11.88 -22.18
CA TRP A 487 4.07 -12.43 -22.63
C TRP A 487 3.77 -12.08 -24.10
N ILE A 488 4.04 -10.84 -24.52
CA ILE A 488 3.88 -10.39 -25.91
C ILE A 488 4.78 -11.20 -26.85
N LYS A 489 6.04 -11.41 -26.46
CA LYS A 489 7.01 -12.19 -27.25
C LYS A 489 6.55 -13.64 -27.41
N GLU A 490 6.13 -14.28 -26.31
CA GLU A 490 5.62 -15.66 -26.33
C GLU A 490 4.37 -15.79 -27.21
N LYS A 491 3.39 -14.90 -27.05
CA LYS A 491 2.17 -14.88 -27.88
C LYS A 491 2.47 -14.67 -29.36
N ALA A 492 3.43 -13.79 -29.68
CA ALA A 492 3.86 -13.57 -31.06
C ALA A 492 4.57 -14.81 -31.63
N ASP A 493 5.46 -15.44 -30.87
CA ASP A 493 6.19 -16.64 -31.29
C ASP A 493 5.23 -17.83 -31.49
N ASP A 494 4.27 -18.03 -30.59
CA ASP A 494 3.22 -19.05 -30.71
C ASP A 494 2.35 -18.82 -31.95
N PHE A 495 1.92 -17.57 -32.17
CA PHE A 495 1.16 -17.21 -33.37
C PHE A 495 1.94 -17.53 -34.65
N LEU A 496 3.23 -17.19 -34.70
CA LEU A 496 4.09 -17.47 -35.84
C LEU A 496 4.35 -18.97 -36.03
N ALA A 497 4.39 -19.76 -34.95
CA ALA A 497 4.55 -21.21 -35.01
C ALA A 497 3.29 -21.92 -35.52
N ASP A 498 2.10 -21.45 -35.11
CA ASP A 498 0.80 -21.99 -35.52
C ASP A 498 0.35 -21.50 -36.90
N ALA A 499 0.84 -20.34 -37.36
CA ALA A 499 0.57 -19.76 -38.67
C ALA A 499 1.18 -20.64 -39.79
N SER A 500 0.44 -21.69 -40.15
CA SER A 500 0.80 -22.72 -41.12
C SER A 500 0.94 -22.27 -42.59
N GLY A 501 1.10 -20.97 -42.89
CA GLY A 501 1.50 -20.55 -44.24
C GLY A 501 1.29 -19.11 -44.70
N ALA A 502 0.72 -18.20 -43.91
CA ALA A 502 0.63 -16.78 -44.30
C ALA A 502 0.50 -15.89 -43.05
N ALA A 503 1.62 -15.42 -42.51
CA ALA A 503 1.58 -14.25 -41.64
C ALA A 503 1.17 -13.03 -42.49
N GLY A 504 0.27 -12.20 -41.97
CA GLY A 504 -0.16 -10.97 -42.60
C GLY A 504 1.00 -10.01 -42.88
N VAL A 505 0.76 -9.02 -43.75
CA VAL A 505 1.79 -8.05 -44.14
C VAL A 505 1.88 -6.93 -43.09
N PHE A 506 3.05 -6.78 -42.47
CA PHE A 506 3.30 -5.77 -41.43
C PHE A 506 2.90 -4.34 -41.84
N GLY A 507 3.19 -3.95 -43.09
CA GLY A 507 2.80 -2.63 -43.61
C GLY A 507 1.28 -2.40 -43.61
N THR A 508 0.49 -3.43 -43.94
CA THR A 508 -0.98 -3.35 -43.93
C THR A 508 -1.52 -3.28 -42.51
N ALA A 509 -0.98 -4.08 -41.59
CA ALA A 509 -1.34 -4.02 -40.17
C ALA A 509 -1.02 -2.64 -39.56
N THR A 510 0.11 -2.06 -39.94
CA THR A 510 0.53 -0.71 -39.54
C THR A 510 -0.42 0.38 -40.05
N GLU A 511 -0.87 0.30 -41.31
CA GLU A 511 -1.84 1.24 -41.87
C GLU A 511 -3.19 1.19 -41.11
N VAL A 512 -3.65 -0.01 -40.74
CA VAL A 512 -4.86 -0.18 -39.93
C VAL A 512 -4.67 0.38 -38.53
N PHE A 513 -3.53 0.12 -37.88
CA PHE A 513 -3.22 0.66 -36.55
C PHE A 513 -3.22 2.21 -36.49
N PHE A 514 -2.76 2.86 -37.56
CA PHE A 514 -2.77 4.32 -37.67
C PHE A 514 -4.09 4.92 -38.16
N SER A 515 -5.06 4.10 -38.57
CA SER A 515 -6.38 4.61 -38.96
C SER A 515 -7.11 5.24 -37.76
N ASP A 516 -7.94 6.25 -38.04
CA ASP A 516 -8.73 6.94 -37.00
C ASP A 516 -9.82 6.02 -36.42
N ASP A 517 -10.23 4.98 -37.16
CA ASP A 517 -11.24 4.01 -36.75
C ASP A 517 -10.69 2.90 -35.84
N TYR A 518 -9.36 2.81 -35.68
CA TYR A 518 -8.74 1.78 -34.84
C TYR A 518 -8.67 2.21 -33.37
N GLU A 519 -9.36 1.47 -32.50
CA GLU A 519 -9.38 1.72 -31.06
C GLU A 519 -8.09 1.23 -30.37
N ARG A 520 -7.06 2.09 -30.30
CA ARG A 520 -5.73 1.72 -29.77
C ARG A 520 -5.72 1.24 -28.32
N LEU A 521 -6.54 1.82 -27.44
CA LEU A 521 -6.73 1.33 -26.06
C LEU A 521 -7.93 0.39 -25.93
N GLY A 522 -8.66 0.17 -27.03
CA GLY A 522 -9.90 -0.58 -27.08
C GLY A 522 -11.04 -0.05 -26.18
N SER A 523 -12.20 -0.69 -26.29
CA SER A 523 -13.44 -0.31 -25.61
C SER A 523 -13.61 -0.75 -24.14
N MET A 524 -13.03 -1.87 -23.69
CA MET A 524 -13.21 -2.35 -22.32
C MET A 524 -12.35 -1.57 -21.32
N ARG A 525 -12.91 -1.26 -20.15
CA ARG A 525 -12.26 -0.47 -19.10
C ARG A 525 -12.22 -1.25 -17.80
N HIS A 526 -11.09 -1.18 -17.10
CA HIS A 526 -10.97 -1.60 -15.71
C HIS A 526 -10.84 -0.37 -14.81
N ASN A 527 -11.32 -0.48 -13.57
CA ASN A 527 -11.27 0.58 -12.55
C ASN A 527 -10.49 0.14 -11.31
N PHE A 528 -9.59 -0.83 -11.44
CA PHE A 528 -8.76 -1.33 -10.35
C PHE A 528 -7.27 -1.08 -10.63
N TYR A 529 -6.55 -0.87 -9.54
CA TYR A 529 -5.13 -0.52 -9.41
C TYR A 529 -4.44 -1.50 -8.47
N LYS A 530 -3.13 -1.35 -8.29
CA LYS A 530 -2.28 -2.24 -7.47
C LYS A 530 -2.84 -2.44 -6.05
N SER A 531 -3.35 -1.38 -5.42
CA SER A 531 -3.89 -1.39 -4.06
C SER A 531 -5.40 -1.64 -3.97
N SER A 532 -6.11 -1.80 -5.09
CA SER A 532 -7.58 -1.89 -5.09
C SER A 532 -8.16 -3.08 -4.33
N PHE A 533 -7.34 -4.06 -3.98
CA PHE A 533 -7.75 -5.26 -3.26
C PHE A 533 -6.94 -5.50 -1.97
N GLU A 534 -6.15 -4.52 -1.51
CA GLU A 534 -5.32 -4.66 -0.30
C GLU A 534 -6.16 -4.62 0.99
N ASP A 535 -7.26 -3.86 0.99
CA ASP A 535 -8.03 -3.51 2.19
C ASP A 535 -9.45 -4.11 2.20
N LEU A 536 -9.58 -5.41 1.88
CA LEU A 536 -10.87 -6.11 1.84
C LEU A 536 -11.29 -6.58 3.24
N ARG A 537 -12.31 -5.96 3.83
CA ARG A 537 -12.70 -6.20 5.24
C ARG A 537 -14.05 -6.90 5.38
N ALA A 538 -14.91 -6.83 4.36
CA ALA A 538 -16.23 -7.45 4.38
C ALA A 538 -16.36 -8.64 3.41
N PRO A 539 -17.10 -9.72 3.75
CA PRO A 539 -17.35 -10.84 2.84
C PRO A 539 -17.97 -10.44 1.49
N SER A 540 -18.79 -9.38 1.47
CA SER A 540 -19.36 -8.83 0.22
C SER A 540 -18.31 -8.17 -0.67
N GLU A 541 -17.33 -7.49 -0.07
CA GLU A 541 -16.21 -6.86 -0.79
C GLU A 541 -15.30 -7.95 -1.37
N ILE A 542 -15.00 -8.98 -0.58
CA ILE A 542 -14.23 -10.15 -1.04
C ILE A 542 -14.94 -10.85 -2.20
N LYS A 543 -16.26 -11.07 -2.10
CA LYS A 543 -17.04 -11.69 -3.19
C LYS A 543 -17.05 -10.82 -4.46
N LEU A 544 -17.15 -9.50 -4.31
CA LEU A 544 -17.10 -8.58 -5.44
C LEU A 544 -15.70 -8.58 -6.07
N ALA A 545 -14.64 -8.49 -5.26
CA ALA A 545 -13.25 -8.57 -5.70
C ALA A 545 -12.97 -9.87 -6.44
N ALA A 546 -13.37 -11.02 -5.88
CA ALA A 546 -13.26 -12.32 -6.53
C ALA A 546 -14.03 -12.37 -7.87
N GLY A 547 -15.20 -11.74 -7.95
CA GLY A 547 -15.95 -11.62 -9.21
C GLY A 547 -15.24 -10.76 -10.26
N ILE A 548 -14.64 -9.63 -9.85
CA ILE A 548 -13.84 -8.77 -10.73
C ILE A 548 -12.62 -9.53 -11.23
N VAL A 549 -11.83 -10.12 -10.33
CA VAL A 549 -10.64 -10.91 -10.68
C VAL A 549 -11.02 -12.08 -11.59
N GLY A 550 -12.09 -12.81 -11.28
CA GLY A 550 -12.57 -13.92 -12.10
C GLY A 550 -12.98 -13.50 -13.51
N TYR A 551 -13.63 -12.34 -13.66
CA TYR A 551 -13.97 -11.80 -14.98
C TYR A 551 -12.71 -11.42 -15.79
N TRP A 552 -11.79 -10.68 -15.19
CA TRP A 552 -10.58 -10.19 -15.87
C TRP A 552 -9.50 -11.25 -16.07
N SER A 553 -9.57 -12.38 -15.35
CA SER A 553 -8.68 -13.53 -15.54
C SER A 553 -9.21 -14.54 -16.57
N SER A 554 -10.39 -14.29 -17.16
CA SER A 554 -10.93 -15.16 -18.21
C SER A 554 -10.17 -14.96 -19.53
N GLY A 555 -9.90 -16.05 -20.26
CA GLY A 555 -8.93 -16.10 -21.37
C GLY A 555 -8.85 -14.86 -22.26
N ASP A 556 -9.90 -14.56 -23.03
CA ASP A 556 -9.89 -13.45 -23.97
C ASP A 556 -9.84 -12.07 -23.28
N VAL A 557 -10.44 -11.94 -22.09
CA VAL A 557 -10.46 -10.68 -21.32
C VAL A 557 -9.10 -10.39 -20.70
N PHE A 558 -8.40 -11.44 -20.25
CA PHE A 558 -7.03 -11.37 -19.75
C PHE A 558 -6.06 -10.96 -20.85
N ASP A 559 -6.14 -11.62 -22.01
CA ASP A 559 -5.34 -11.29 -23.19
C ASP A 559 -5.58 -9.83 -23.63
N TYR A 560 -6.83 -9.37 -23.59
CA TYR A 560 -7.21 -7.99 -23.89
C TYR A 560 -6.62 -7.00 -22.87
N LEU A 561 -6.71 -7.31 -21.58
CA LEU A 561 -6.23 -6.43 -20.51
C LEU A 561 -4.72 -6.20 -20.62
N ILE A 562 -3.95 -7.22 -21.01
CA ILE A 562 -2.50 -7.11 -21.20
C ILE A 562 -2.19 -6.49 -22.57
N GLY A 563 -2.76 -7.04 -23.63
CA GLY A 563 -2.46 -6.68 -25.02
C GLY A 563 -2.90 -5.27 -25.40
N ASN A 564 -4.04 -4.79 -24.90
CA ASN A 564 -4.60 -3.48 -25.24
C ASN A 564 -4.39 -2.43 -24.15
N ARG A 565 -4.44 -2.81 -22.86
CA ARG A 565 -4.31 -1.85 -21.75
C ARG A 565 -2.93 -1.84 -21.09
N SER A 566 -2.03 -2.74 -21.49
CA SER A 566 -0.71 -2.89 -20.88
C SER A 566 -0.79 -3.02 -19.36
N PHE A 567 -1.83 -3.67 -18.84
CA PHE A 567 -1.99 -3.86 -17.41
C PHE A 567 -0.79 -4.63 -16.86
N PRO A 568 -0.05 -4.11 -15.86
CA PRO A 568 1.17 -4.74 -15.39
C PRO A 568 0.93 -6.17 -14.89
N LEU A 569 1.57 -7.14 -15.54
CA LEU A 569 1.74 -8.47 -15.01
C LEU A 569 2.79 -8.40 -13.91
N CYS A 570 2.38 -7.98 -12.73
CA CYS A 570 3.18 -8.13 -11.52
C CYS A 570 3.27 -9.62 -11.16
N LEU A 571 3.93 -10.42 -12.00
CA LEU A 571 4.38 -11.76 -11.68
C LEU A 571 5.52 -11.60 -10.68
N LYS A 572 5.18 -11.26 -9.43
CA LYS A 572 6.00 -11.74 -8.33
C LYS A 572 6.06 -13.26 -8.51
N PRO A 573 7.24 -13.89 -8.45
CA PRO A 573 7.29 -15.34 -8.26
C PRO A 573 6.34 -15.61 -7.09
N ASN A 574 5.39 -16.52 -7.28
CA ASN A 574 4.54 -16.94 -6.16
C ASN A 574 5.51 -17.29 -5.03
N ASP A 575 5.45 -16.52 -3.96
CA ASP A 575 6.27 -16.69 -2.77
C ASP A 575 5.97 -18.04 -2.11
N LEU A 576 4.82 -18.61 -2.47
CA LEU A 576 4.42 -19.97 -2.16
C LEU A 576 5.08 -20.98 -3.10
N ASP A 577 5.82 -21.91 -2.51
CA ASP A 577 6.33 -23.07 -3.22
C ASP A 577 5.17 -24.00 -3.69
N PRO A 578 5.42 -24.97 -4.59
CA PRO A 578 4.36 -25.85 -5.11
C PRO A 578 3.59 -26.63 -4.02
N ILE A 579 4.20 -26.88 -2.86
CA ILE A 579 3.59 -27.57 -1.72
C ILE A 579 2.71 -26.58 -0.95
N GLU A 580 3.21 -25.39 -0.61
CA GLU A 580 2.45 -24.34 0.06
C GLU A 580 1.24 -23.88 -0.76
N GLN A 581 1.40 -23.81 -2.09
CA GLN A 581 0.27 -23.58 -3.00
C GLN A 581 -0.80 -24.66 -2.85
N TRP A 582 -0.40 -25.92 -2.78
CA TRP A 582 -1.34 -27.02 -2.56
C TRP A 582 -1.98 -26.96 -1.18
N GLU A 583 -1.24 -26.67 -0.11
CA GLU A 583 -1.77 -26.55 1.24
C GLU A 583 -2.83 -25.44 1.35
N ASN A 584 -2.63 -24.32 0.66
CA ASN A 584 -3.64 -23.27 0.57
C ASN A 584 -4.90 -23.71 -0.20
N TRP A 585 -4.73 -24.46 -1.29
CA TRP A 585 -5.87 -25.04 -2.01
C TRP A 585 -6.61 -26.09 -1.15
N ASP A 586 -5.89 -26.93 -0.41
CA ASP A 586 -6.46 -27.96 0.47
C ASP A 586 -7.24 -27.31 1.62
N ALA A 587 -6.67 -26.30 2.27
CA ALA A 587 -7.34 -25.53 3.32
C ALA A 587 -8.60 -24.82 2.79
N LEU A 588 -8.57 -24.29 1.57
CA LEU A 588 -9.73 -23.67 0.94
C LEU A 588 -10.84 -24.69 0.63
N LEU A 589 -10.47 -25.88 0.15
CA LEU A 589 -11.42 -26.96 -0.12
C LEU A 589 -12.01 -27.52 1.18
N GLU A 590 -11.20 -27.70 2.22
CA GLU A 590 -11.65 -28.11 3.55
C GLU A 590 -12.62 -27.08 4.13
N PHE A 591 -12.30 -25.78 4.03
CA PHE A 591 -13.18 -24.71 4.49
C PHE A 591 -14.50 -24.66 3.70
N ALA A 592 -14.47 -24.93 2.39
CA ALA A 592 -15.68 -25.03 1.56
C ALA A 592 -16.56 -26.21 2.00
N ASP A 593 -15.95 -27.37 2.27
CA ASP A 593 -16.63 -28.56 2.78
C ASP A 593 -17.24 -28.33 4.17
N GLU A 594 -16.49 -27.72 5.10
CA GLU A 594 -16.99 -27.35 6.44
C GLU A 594 -18.14 -26.35 6.39
N SER A 595 -18.10 -25.44 5.43
CA SER A 595 -19.15 -24.44 5.19
C SER A 595 -20.33 -24.99 4.38
N GLY A 596 -20.26 -26.24 3.90
CA GLY A 596 -21.30 -26.86 3.08
C GLY A 596 -21.44 -26.25 1.68
N VAL A 597 -20.43 -25.53 1.21
CA VAL A 597 -20.37 -24.91 -0.12
C VAL A 597 -19.69 -25.89 -1.07
N GLN A 598 -20.36 -26.28 -2.15
CA GLN A 598 -19.72 -27.10 -3.18
C GLN A 598 -18.85 -26.22 -4.08
N PRO A 599 -17.52 -26.40 -4.11
CA PRO A 599 -16.65 -25.65 -5.02
C PRO A 599 -16.94 -26.02 -6.47
N ASP A 600 -16.76 -25.04 -7.36
CA ASP A 600 -16.96 -25.21 -8.80
C ASP A 600 -15.98 -26.28 -9.36
N PRO A 601 -16.41 -27.14 -10.31
CA PRO A 601 -15.52 -28.09 -10.98
C PRO A 601 -14.20 -27.52 -11.47
N ASP A 602 -14.19 -26.29 -12.00
CA ASP A 602 -12.97 -25.66 -12.51
C ASP A 602 -11.99 -25.32 -11.38
N VAL A 603 -12.51 -24.93 -10.22
CA VAL A 603 -11.72 -24.66 -9.00
C VAL A 603 -11.09 -25.95 -8.48
N VAL A 604 -11.84 -27.05 -8.52
CA VAL A 604 -11.32 -28.38 -8.15
C VAL A 604 -10.23 -28.84 -9.11
N GLU A 605 -10.36 -28.56 -10.42
CA GLU A 605 -9.34 -28.90 -11.41
C GLU A 605 -8.04 -28.10 -11.19
N LEU A 606 -8.15 -26.82 -10.84
CA LEU A 606 -7.00 -25.98 -10.48
C LEU A 606 -6.29 -26.48 -9.23
N ALA A 607 -7.04 -26.85 -8.19
CA ALA A 607 -6.48 -27.47 -6.99
C ALA A 607 -5.77 -28.80 -7.30
N GLN A 608 -6.35 -29.63 -8.18
CA GLN A 608 -5.70 -30.86 -8.65
C GLN A 608 -4.45 -30.61 -9.50
N ALA A 609 -4.42 -29.51 -10.27
CA ALA A 609 -3.21 -29.09 -10.98
C ALA A 609 -2.13 -28.61 -10.02
N ALA A 610 -2.49 -27.90 -8.94
CA ALA A 610 -1.57 -27.55 -7.87
C ALA A 610 -1.03 -28.82 -7.16
N LEU A 611 -1.88 -29.79 -6.83
CA LEU A 611 -1.46 -31.06 -6.25
C LEU A 611 -0.47 -31.82 -7.14
N ARG A 612 -0.71 -31.87 -8.45
CA ARG A 612 0.22 -32.52 -9.40
C ARG A 612 1.58 -31.82 -9.40
N ARG A 613 1.61 -30.50 -9.40
CA ARG A 613 2.86 -29.72 -9.31
C ARG A 613 3.58 -29.96 -7.98
N ALA A 614 2.86 -30.03 -6.85
CA ALA A 614 3.42 -30.39 -5.55
C ALA A 614 4.04 -31.80 -5.57
N GLN A 615 3.34 -32.78 -6.16
CA GLN A 615 3.81 -34.16 -6.27
C GLN A 615 5.03 -34.29 -7.20
N GLU A 616 5.04 -33.57 -8.33
CA GLU A 616 6.18 -33.52 -9.24
C GLU A 616 7.39 -32.85 -8.59
N PHE A 617 7.17 -31.78 -7.83
CA PHE A 617 8.21 -31.11 -7.06
C PHE A 617 8.80 -32.05 -6.00
N GLN A 618 7.94 -32.75 -5.26
CA GLN A 618 8.36 -33.77 -4.28
C GLN A 618 9.06 -34.97 -4.93
N GLN A 619 8.62 -35.41 -6.11
CA GLN A 619 9.29 -36.48 -6.86
C GLN A 619 10.65 -36.04 -7.40
N GLN A 620 10.78 -34.79 -7.85
CA GLN A 620 12.06 -34.24 -8.29
C GLN A 620 13.05 -34.11 -7.12
N GLU A 621 12.57 -33.77 -5.92
CA GLU A 621 13.37 -33.89 -4.69
C GLU A 621 13.74 -35.35 -4.36
N GLU A 622 12.83 -36.30 -4.56
CA GLU A 622 13.07 -37.73 -4.29
C GLU A 622 13.97 -38.43 -5.34
N GLU A 623 14.04 -37.94 -6.58
CA GLU A 623 14.86 -38.50 -7.67
C GLU A 623 16.33 -38.03 -7.64
N LEU A 624 16.68 -37.07 -6.78
CA LEU A 624 18.07 -36.79 -6.41
C LEU A 624 18.62 -37.94 -5.54
N PRO A 625 19.73 -38.60 -5.92
CA PRO A 625 20.17 -39.82 -5.24
C PRO A 625 20.81 -39.48 -3.88
N GLY A 626 20.08 -39.72 -2.78
CA GLY A 626 20.57 -39.49 -1.41
C GLY A 626 19.71 -40.13 -0.30
N GLU A 627 19.76 -41.47 -0.22
CA GLU A 627 19.44 -42.33 0.95
C GLU A 627 18.09 -42.15 1.68
N ARG A 628 17.06 -42.86 1.18
CA ARG A 628 15.90 -43.29 1.98
C ARG A 628 16.31 -44.33 3.04
N THR A 629 16.28 -43.97 4.33
CA THR A 629 16.30 -44.95 5.43
C THR A 629 14.97 -45.71 5.51
N GLN A 630 14.97 -46.97 5.07
CA GLN A 630 13.88 -47.91 5.33
C GLN A 630 13.77 -48.21 6.82
N ILE A 631 12.60 -47.95 7.39
CA ILE A 631 12.21 -48.39 8.73
C ILE A 631 12.19 -49.92 8.74
N THR A 632 13.20 -50.54 9.34
CA THR A 632 13.20 -51.97 9.68
C THR A 632 13.27 -52.10 11.19
N GLN A 633 12.26 -52.77 11.74
CA GLN A 633 12.05 -53.04 13.16
C GLN A 633 13.25 -53.78 13.78
N ILE A 634 13.64 -53.37 14.98
CA ILE A 634 14.68 -54.00 15.81
C ILE A 634 14.11 -55.25 16.50
N PRO A 635 14.83 -56.39 16.48
CA PRO A 635 14.80 -57.32 17.60
C PRO A 635 16.13 -57.32 18.36
N THR A 636 15.99 -57.13 19.66
CA THR A 636 16.91 -57.32 20.79
C THR A 636 17.77 -58.59 20.70
N GLU A 637 19.09 -58.50 20.95
CA GLU A 637 19.80 -59.25 22.02
C GLU A 637 21.37 -59.20 21.95
N ALA A 638 21.96 -59.00 23.14
CA ALA A 638 23.19 -59.59 23.70
C ALA A 638 24.64 -59.18 23.26
N LYS A 639 25.30 -58.47 24.21
CA LYS A 639 26.67 -58.67 24.76
C LYS A 639 27.91 -58.69 23.82
N ALA A 640 28.81 -57.70 23.98
CA ALA A 640 30.01 -57.76 24.85
C ALA A 640 31.20 -56.87 24.39
N LYS A 641 31.73 -56.10 25.37
CA LYS A 641 33.14 -55.70 25.62
C LYS A 641 33.94 -54.89 24.56
N GLY A 642 34.24 -53.64 24.95
CA GLY A 642 35.62 -53.24 25.30
C GLY A 642 36.27 -52.13 24.46
N GLY A 643 36.79 -51.10 25.13
CA GLY A 643 37.91 -50.27 24.65
C GLY A 643 37.61 -48.77 24.51
N GLU A 644 38.26 -47.96 25.33
CA GLU A 644 38.25 -46.49 25.37
C GLU A 644 38.81 -45.82 24.09
N GLY A 645 38.34 -44.60 23.78
CA GLY A 645 39.06 -43.63 22.94
C GLY A 645 38.19 -42.60 22.21
N ASP A 646 38.29 -41.33 22.64
CA ASP A 646 37.91 -40.06 21.97
C ASP A 646 36.45 -39.84 21.50
N GLU A 647 35.72 -39.00 22.23
CA GLU A 647 34.53 -38.29 21.76
C GLU A 647 34.91 -37.26 20.67
N LYS A 648 34.66 -37.63 19.41
CA LYS A 648 34.37 -36.68 18.33
C LYS A 648 32.88 -36.77 18.02
N LEU A 649 32.17 -35.66 18.23
CA LEU A 649 30.83 -35.43 17.69
C LEU A 649 30.90 -35.51 16.15
N PRO A 650 30.08 -36.34 15.48
CA PRO A 650 29.94 -36.27 14.03
C PRO A 650 29.07 -35.06 13.64
N ALA A 651 29.68 -34.17 12.87
CA ALA A 651 29.01 -33.15 12.07
C ALA A 651 28.35 -33.82 10.86
N ASN A 652 27.03 -33.66 10.72
CA ASN A 652 26.29 -33.50 9.46
C ASN A 652 24.79 -33.71 9.70
N MET A 653 24.06 -32.63 9.98
CA MET A 653 22.71 -32.48 9.45
C MET A 653 22.82 -32.01 7.99
N PRO A 654 21.96 -32.48 7.07
CA PRO A 654 21.84 -31.83 5.77
C PRO A 654 21.21 -30.46 5.98
N LYS A 655 21.94 -29.40 5.61
CA LYS A 655 21.37 -28.06 5.46
C LYS A 655 20.38 -28.09 4.29
N LEU A 656 19.18 -27.55 4.52
CA LEU A 656 18.22 -27.16 3.48
C LEU A 656 18.92 -26.40 2.34
N PRO A 657 18.45 -26.48 1.08
CA PRO A 657 19.02 -25.69 0.01
C PRO A 657 18.81 -24.21 0.36
N GLY A 658 19.92 -23.52 0.65
CA GLY A 658 19.89 -22.09 0.92
C GLY A 658 19.42 -21.29 -0.30
N PRO A 659 18.92 -20.05 -0.08
CA PRO A 659 18.44 -19.16 -1.14
C PRO A 659 19.52 -18.91 -2.22
N PRO A 660 19.12 -18.47 -3.43
CA PRO A 660 20.04 -18.30 -4.56
C PRO A 660 21.20 -17.37 -4.20
N ALA A 661 22.38 -17.69 -4.74
CA ALA A 661 23.63 -17.02 -4.43
C ALA A 661 23.52 -15.48 -4.45
N PHE A 662 23.91 -14.87 -3.34
CA PHE A 662 24.09 -13.44 -3.14
C PHE A 662 24.76 -12.74 -4.34
N ASN A 663 23.97 -11.99 -5.13
CA ASN A 663 24.44 -11.17 -6.25
C ASN A 663 23.98 -9.72 -6.03
N LEU A 664 24.78 -8.94 -5.31
CA LEU A 664 24.65 -7.48 -5.32
C LEU A 664 25.18 -6.91 -6.64
N SER A 665 24.41 -6.06 -7.32
CA SER A 665 24.91 -5.11 -8.31
C SER A 665 25.39 -3.83 -7.61
N ASP A 666 26.25 -3.03 -8.26
CA ASP A 666 26.72 -1.73 -7.75
C ASP A 666 25.55 -0.74 -7.46
N GLU A 667 24.33 -1.03 -7.91
CA GLU A 667 23.12 -0.19 -7.78
C GLU A 667 22.40 -0.34 -6.42
N ASN A 668 22.60 -1.46 -5.71
CA ASN A 668 21.89 -1.73 -4.44
C ASN A 668 22.44 -0.97 -3.22
N ASP A 669 23.54 -0.24 -3.38
CA ASP A 669 24.07 0.63 -2.32
C ASP A 669 23.20 1.90 -2.12
N GLY A 670 22.23 2.15 -3.01
CA GLY A 670 21.38 3.35 -3.03
C GLY A 670 20.05 3.27 -2.26
N LEU A 671 19.56 2.08 -1.88
CA LEU A 671 18.21 1.85 -1.34
C LEU A 671 18.20 1.62 0.19
N VAL A 672 19.08 2.30 0.93
CA VAL A 672 19.19 2.15 2.39
C VAL A 672 19.01 3.50 3.06
N VAL A 673 17.94 3.65 3.84
CA VAL A 673 17.63 4.83 4.63
C VAL A 673 18.23 4.70 6.02
N ALA A 674 18.99 5.72 6.42
CA ALA A 674 19.41 5.88 7.80
C ALA A 674 18.28 6.55 8.60
N ARG A 675 17.72 5.86 9.58
CA ARG A 675 16.69 6.41 10.47
C ARG A 675 17.14 6.38 11.92
N ARG A 676 16.93 7.48 12.63
CA ARG A 676 17.32 7.60 14.03
C ARG A 676 16.12 7.28 14.93
N SER A 677 16.27 6.29 15.79
CA SER A 677 15.28 5.96 16.81
C SER A 677 15.33 6.96 17.96
N GLU A 678 14.17 7.47 18.35
CA GLU A 678 14.04 8.45 19.44
C GLU A 678 14.16 7.78 20.82
N THR A 679 13.67 6.55 20.96
CA THR A 679 13.71 5.71 22.16
C THR A 679 15.11 5.16 22.45
N THR A 680 15.78 4.59 21.46
CA THR A 680 17.13 3.99 21.63
C THR A 680 18.25 5.01 21.39
N GLY A 681 17.97 6.10 20.67
CA GLY A 681 18.95 7.12 20.29
C GLY A 681 19.91 6.70 19.17
N VAL A 682 19.75 5.48 18.64
CA VAL A 682 20.62 4.83 17.65
C VAL A 682 20.12 5.08 16.24
N THR A 683 21.05 5.19 15.29
CA THR A 683 20.74 5.25 13.86
C THR A 683 20.76 3.84 13.29
N TYR A 684 19.58 3.33 12.95
CA TYR A 684 19.39 2.07 12.26
C TYR A 684 19.35 2.31 10.75
N PHE A 685 19.69 1.28 9.99
CA PHE A 685 19.69 1.32 8.53
C PHE A 685 18.65 0.33 8.02
N LEU A 686 17.71 0.81 7.23
CA LEU A 686 16.57 0.03 6.75
C LEU A 686 16.46 0.16 5.23
N PRO A 687 16.00 -0.88 4.52
CA PRO A 687 15.46 -0.75 3.17
C PRO A 687 14.39 0.37 3.09
N ASP A 688 14.25 1.00 1.93
CA ASP A 688 13.41 2.20 1.74
C ASP A 688 11.94 2.07 2.23
N ASP A 689 11.39 0.85 2.26
CA ASP A 689 9.99 0.56 2.60
C ASP A 689 9.73 0.21 4.09
N ASP A 690 10.77 0.01 4.91
CA ASP A 690 10.59 -0.50 6.28
C ASP A 690 10.33 0.60 7.33
N VAL A 691 9.49 0.30 8.33
CA VAL A 691 9.05 1.24 9.38
C VAL A 691 9.87 1.06 10.67
N LEU A 692 10.14 2.16 11.37
CA LEU A 692 11.03 2.17 12.54
C LEU A 692 10.39 1.61 13.83
N ASP A 693 9.07 1.46 13.86
CA ASP A 693 8.30 1.12 15.06
C ASP A 693 8.66 -0.25 15.65
N SER A 694 9.21 -1.17 14.84
CA SER A 694 9.64 -2.50 15.28
C SER A 694 10.78 -2.45 16.33
N PHE A 695 11.72 -1.51 16.20
CA PHE A 695 12.90 -1.43 17.07
C PHE A 695 12.57 -1.05 18.52
N ASP A 696 11.47 -0.33 18.73
CA ASP A 696 11.05 0.14 20.05
C ASP A 696 10.56 -1.04 20.89
N ASP A 697 9.77 -1.93 20.29
CA ASP A 697 9.30 -3.16 20.93
C ASP A 697 10.47 -4.12 21.22
N MET A 698 11.40 -4.26 20.27
CA MET A 698 12.58 -5.13 20.39
C MET A 698 13.63 -4.64 21.40
N SER A 699 13.63 -3.36 21.75
CA SER A 699 14.59 -2.77 22.70
C SER A 699 14.52 -3.44 24.09
N THR A 700 13.36 -3.97 24.46
CA THR A 700 13.10 -4.60 25.75
C THR A 700 13.23 -6.13 25.74
N MET A 701 13.34 -6.77 24.57
CA MET A 701 13.40 -8.22 24.42
C MET A 701 14.68 -8.84 25.01
N SER A 702 14.65 -10.13 25.34
CA SER A 702 15.85 -10.82 25.84
C SER A 702 16.80 -11.16 24.70
N LYS A 703 18.06 -11.49 25.04
CA LYS A 703 19.05 -11.92 24.05
C LYS A 703 18.60 -13.17 23.29
N ASP A 704 17.99 -14.12 24.00
CA ASP A 704 17.60 -15.41 23.43
C ASP A 704 16.38 -15.24 22.51
N ASP A 705 15.44 -14.35 22.85
CA ASP A 705 14.30 -14.02 21.98
C ASP A 705 14.75 -13.31 20.70
N LEU A 706 15.71 -12.38 20.79
CA LEU A 706 16.28 -11.73 19.62
C LEU A 706 17.08 -12.70 18.74
N LEU A 707 17.75 -13.69 19.32
CA LEU A 707 18.41 -14.75 18.55
C LEU A 707 17.41 -15.65 17.84
N LEU A 708 16.23 -15.89 18.43
CA LEU A 708 15.14 -16.62 17.79
C LEU A 708 14.55 -15.84 16.61
N LEU A 709 14.38 -14.52 16.76
CA LEU A 709 13.96 -13.64 15.66
C LEU A 709 14.97 -13.56 14.51
N LEU A 710 16.25 -13.87 14.76
CA LEU A 710 17.24 -14.00 13.69
C LEU A 710 16.95 -15.19 12.76
N GLU A 711 16.17 -16.17 13.20
CA GLU A 711 15.76 -17.32 12.39
C GLU A 711 14.47 -17.04 11.61
N ASP A 712 13.65 -16.09 12.06
CA ASP A 712 12.44 -15.63 11.36
C ASP A 712 12.81 -14.84 10.08
N ALA A 713 11.97 -14.92 9.05
CA ALA A 713 12.11 -14.12 7.84
C ALA A 713 11.62 -12.67 8.06
N ASN A 714 10.65 -12.47 8.96
CA ASN A 714 10.11 -11.15 9.29
C ASN A 714 10.83 -10.61 10.54
N GLY A 715 11.60 -9.53 10.41
CA GLY A 715 12.29 -8.88 11.54
C GLY A 715 13.74 -9.31 11.76
N ARG A 716 14.31 -10.12 10.86
CA ARG A 716 15.69 -10.64 10.96
C ARG A 716 16.74 -9.54 10.98
N LEU A 717 16.58 -8.55 10.11
CA LEU A 717 17.49 -7.41 9.97
C LEU A 717 17.50 -6.57 11.26
N GLU A 718 16.32 -6.29 11.79
CA GLU A 718 16.14 -5.45 12.96
C GLU A 718 16.62 -6.16 14.22
N ALA A 719 16.34 -7.47 14.34
CA ALA A 719 16.91 -8.32 15.38
C ALA A 719 18.45 -8.35 15.30
N ALA A 720 19.02 -8.48 14.09
CA ALA A 720 20.47 -8.44 13.87
C ALA A 720 21.11 -7.12 14.33
N GLN A 721 20.54 -5.98 13.93
CA GLN A 721 21.04 -4.66 14.34
C GLN A 721 20.89 -4.44 15.85
N MET A 722 19.75 -4.85 16.43
CA MET A 722 19.49 -4.76 17.88
C MET A 722 20.45 -5.65 18.69
N LEU A 723 20.74 -6.86 18.21
CA LEU A 723 21.70 -7.78 18.83
C LEU A 723 23.10 -7.15 18.86
N ILE A 724 23.57 -6.62 17.74
CA ILE A 724 24.90 -5.98 17.64
C ILE A 724 24.96 -4.75 18.56
N GLU A 725 23.94 -3.90 18.55
CA GLU A 725 23.90 -2.69 19.38
C GLU A 725 23.95 -3.02 20.88
N ARG A 726 23.15 -4.00 21.34
CA ARG A 726 23.02 -4.30 22.77
C ARG A 726 24.12 -5.20 23.31
N PHE A 727 24.61 -6.14 22.51
CA PHE A 727 25.51 -7.20 22.99
C PHE A 727 26.90 -7.15 22.38
N GLY A 728 27.12 -6.47 21.24
CA GLY A 728 28.44 -6.27 20.63
C GLY A 728 29.10 -7.54 20.10
N ALA A 729 30.42 -7.69 20.28
CA ALA A 729 31.21 -8.78 19.68
C ALA A 729 30.69 -10.21 19.89
N PRO A 730 30.19 -10.63 21.07
CA PRO A 730 29.74 -11.99 21.33
C PRO A 730 28.59 -12.51 20.44
N VAL A 731 27.85 -11.62 19.78
CA VAL A 731 26.73 -12.00 18.91
C VAL A 731 27.05 -11.89 17.42
N VAL A 732 28.17 -11.25 17.05
CA VAL A 732 28.53 -10.99 15.65
C VAL A 732 28.64 -12.28 14.84
N SER A 733 29.23 -13.35 15.39
CA SER A 733 29.28 -14.64 14.66
C SER A 733 27.89 -15.17 14.32
N ARG A 734 26.95 -15.10 15.27
CA ARG A 734 25.57 -15.59 15.05
C ARG A 734 24.81 -14.70 14.08
N VAL A 735 24.95 -13.39 14.21
CA VAL A 735 24.32 -12.44 13.30
C VAL A 735 24.84 -12.62 11.87
N LEU A 736 26.16 -12.79 11.68
CA LEU A 736 26.73 -13.02 10.35
C LEU A 736 26.38 -14.41 9.79
N GLU A 737 26.23 -15.44 10.65
CA GLU A 737 25.67 -16.72 10.22
C GLU A 737 24.23 -16.58 9.70
N GLY A 738 23.38 -15.83 10.40
CA GLY A 738 22.00 -15.52 9.96
C GLY A 738 21.94 -14.63 8.72
N SER A 739 22.96 -13.80 8.48
CA SER A 739 23.02 -12.95 7.29
C SER A 739 23.14 -13.71 5.96
N GLU A 740 23.52 -14.98 6.00
CA GLU A 740 23.54 -15.83 4.81
C GLU A 740 22.14 -16.15 4.29
N GLU A 741 21.10 -15.97 5.11
CA GLU A 741 19.70 -16.17 4.72
C GLU A 741 18.98 -14.83 4.47
N MET A 742 19.65 -13.69 4.66
CA MET A 742 19.10 -12.35 4.43
C MET A 742 19.05 -12.00 2.93
N MET A 743 18.09 -11.16 2.57
CA MET A 743 17.94 -10.56 1.25
C MET A 743 19.04 -9.51 1.00
N ALA A 744 19.30 -9.19 -0.28
CA ALA A 744 20.38 -8.29 -0.65
C ALA A 744 20.29 -6.89 0.00
N GLY A 745 19.07 -6.33 0.12
CA GLY A 745 18.83 -5.04 0.78
C GLY A 745 19.07 -5.08 2.30
N GLU A 746 18.73 -6.19 2.95
CA GLU A 746 18.98 -6.41 4.37
C GLU A 746 20.49 -6.54 4.65
N VAL A 747 21.20 -7.30 3.81
CA VAL A 747 22.66 -7.45 3.91
C VAL A 747 23.38 -6.11 3.72
N ALA A 748 22.94 -5.29 2.75
CA ALA A 748 23.49 -3.94 2.54
C ALA A 748 23.22 -3.02 3.73
N SER A 749 22.01 -3.07 4.29
CA SER A 749 21.62 -2.31 5.48
C SER A 749 22.44 -2.70 6.71
N LEU A 750 22.61 -4.00 6.93
CA LEU A 750 23.43 -4.53 8.02
C LEU A 750 24.92 -4.19 7.84
N ALA A 751 25.43 -4.18 6.60
CA ALA A 751 26.79 -3.73 6.30
C ALA A 751 27.01 -2.27 6.70
N LYS A 752 26.11 -1.36 6.29
CA LYS A 752 26.16 0.06 6.67
C LYS A 752 26.05 0.25 8.19
N PHE A 753 25.17 -0.50 8.85
CA PHE A 753 25.07 -0.47 10.30
C PHE A 753 26.38 -0.88 10.97
N LEU A 754 26.98 -1.99 10.54
CA LEU A 754 28.21 -2.52 11.10
C LEU A 754 29.42 -1.64 10.80
N GLU A 755 29.46 -0.92 9.68
CA GLU A 755 30.48 0.10 9.40
C GLU A 755 30.53 1.18 10.50
N THR A 756 29.38 1.56 11.07
CA THR A 756 29.31 2.54 12.18
C THR A 756 29.70 1.96 13.54
N ARG A 757 29.84 0.63 13.65
CA ARG A 757 30.12 -0.13 14.89
C ARG A 757 31.38 -1.00 14.80
N ALA A 758 32.17 -0.82 13.75
CA ALA A 758 33.31 -1.68 13.45
C ALA A 758 34.45 -1.58 14.50
N ASP A 759 34.52 -0.47 15.24
CA ASP A 759 35.50 -0.24 16.30
C ASP A 759 35.32 -1.26 17.44
N GLY A 760 36.31 -2.16 17.59
CA GLY A 760 36.31 -3.21 18.63
C GLY A 760 35.76 -4.57 18.16
N LEU A 761 35.28 -4.68 16.92
CA LEU A 761 34.78 -5.94 16.34
C LEU A 761 35.79 -6.65 15.43
N GLU A 762 36.95 -6.04 15.15
CA GLU A 762 37.94 -6.52 14.17
C GLU A 762 38.28 -8.01 14.29
N GLY A 763 38.59 -8.48 15.51
CA GLY A 763 39.02 -9.86 15.72
C GLY A 763 37.94 -10.88 15.41
N GLU A 764 36.68 -10.54 15.66
CA GLU A 764 35.54 -11.43 15.41
C GLU A 764 35.13 -11.38 13.94
N LEU A 765 35.16 -10.20 13.31
CA LEU A 765 34.90 -10.06 11.87
C LEU A 765 35.90 -10.85 11.02
N VAL A 766 37.19 -10.84 11.39
CA VAL A 766 38.20 -11.66 10.68
C VAL A 766 37.90 -13.15 10.80
N ARG A 767 37.47 -13.63 11.97
CA ARG A 767 37.07 -15.03 12.17
C ARG A 767 35.84 -15.39 11.34
N CYS A 768 34.86 -14.49 11.27
CA CYS A 768 33.64 -14.71 10.50
C CYS A 768 33.94 -14.84 9.00
N ILE A 769 34.97 -14.17 8.46
CA ILE A 769 35.39 -14.36 7.06
C ILE A 769 36.09 -15.71 6.82
N GLU A 770 36.72 -16.29 7.85
CA GLU A 770 37.37 -17.60 7.74
C GLU A 770 36.36 -18.75 7.60
N SER A 771 35.20 -18.64 8.26
CA SER A 771 34.17 -19.68 8.32
C SER A 771 32.83 -19.32 7.66
N GLY A 772 32.60 -18.06 7.31
CA GLY A 772 31.35 -17.54 6.75
C GLY A 772 31.24 -17.70 5.24
N GLY A 773 30.06 -17.37 4.71
CA GLY A 773 29.74 -17.41 3.29
C GLY A 773 29.88 -16.04 2.61
N PRO A 774 29.22 -15.87 1.45
CA PRO A 774 29.23 -14.62 0.69
C PRO A 774 28.72 -13.40 1.45
N SER A 775 27.58 -13.51 2.14
CA SER A 775 26.94 -12.38 2.82
C SER A 775 27.78 -11.91 4.02
N ALA A 776 28.24 -12.86 4.85
CA ALA A 776 29.12 -12.56 5.96
C ALA A 776 30.43 -11.92 5.50
N THR A 777 31.00 -12.39 4.38
CA THR A 777 32.23 -11.82 3.81
C THR A 777 32.00 -10.40 3.31
N TYR A 778 30.87 -10.13 2.65
CA TYR A 778 30.51 -8.79 2.20
C TYR A 778 30.40 -7.82 3.39
N ILE A 779 29.55 -8.12 4.36
CA ILE A 779 29.32 -7.26 5.54
C ILE A 779 30.62 -7.02 6.32
N ALA A 780 31.37 -8.09 6.62
CA ALA A 780 32.60 -7.98 7.38
C ALA A 780 33.69 -7.22 6.61
N SER A 781 33.77 -7.36 5.28
CA SER A 781 34.75 -6.64 4.46
C SER A 781 34.51 -5.12 4.47
N HIS A 782 33.26 -4.68 4.39
CA HIS A 782 32.85 -3.28 4.49
C HIS A 782 33.26 -2.65 5.82
N ALA A 783 32.90 -3.31 6.93
CA ALA A 783 33.28 -2.87 8.27
C ALA A 783 34.82 -2.82 8.46
N LEU A 784 35.56 -3.83 7.99
CA LEU A 784 37.02 -3.90 8.14
C LEU A 784 37.77 -2.86 7.29
N VAL A 785 37.25 -2.54 6.10
CA VAL A 785 37.78 -1.46 5.25
C VAL A 785 37.60 -0.11 5.95
N GLN A 786 36.45 0.13 6.57
CA GLN A 786 36.16 1.37 7.29
C GLN A 786 37.16 1.63 8.43
N VAL A 787 37.49 0.60 9.23
CA VAL A 787 38.54 0.69 10.28
C VAL A 787 39.97 0.57 9.73
N LYS A 788 40.12 0.30 8.43
CA LYS A 788 41.41 0.11 7.73
C LYS A 788 42.31 -0.94 8.41
N SER A 789 41.72 -2.06 8.83
CA SER A 789 42.41 -3.14 9.57
C SER A 789 43.43 -3.87 8.70
N THR A 790 44.72 -3.64 8.94
CA THR A 790 45.79 -4.30 8.16
C THR A 790 45.94 -5.79 8.46
N SER A 791 45.46 -6.27 9.62
CA SER A 791 45.49 -7.68 10.02
C SER A 791 44.50 -8.53 9.23
N ALA A 792 43.41 -7.94 8.73
CA ALA A 792 42.38 -8.64 7.96
C ALA A 792 42.78 -8.91 6.50
N ILE A 793 43.72 -8.12 5.95
CA ILE A 793 44.09 -8.15 4.54
C ILE A 793 44.45 -9.56 4.02
N PRO A 794 45.26 -10.39 4.72
CA PRO A 794 45.56 -11.74 4.24
C PRO A 794 44.31 -12.62 4.12
N THR A 795 43.43 -12.58 5.11
CA THR A 795 42.18 -13.34 5.14
C THR A 795 41.22 -12.90 4.04
N LEU A 796 41.10 -11.59 3.82
CA LEU A 796 40.28 -11.00 2.75
C LEU A 796 40.81 -11.36 1.35
N LEU A 797 42.14 -11.38 1.15
CA LEU A 797 42.74 -11.82 -0.10
C LEU A 797 42.54 -13.32 -0.36
N ASP A 798 42.47 -14.13 0.70
CA ASP A 798 42.17 -15.55 0.58
C ASP A 798 40.67 -15.78 0.33
N ALA A 799 39.79 -14.97 0.91
CA ALA A 799 38.34 -15.01 0.65
C ALA A 799 38.01 -14.57 -0.79
N LEU A 800 38.66 -13.52 -1.30
CA LEU A 800 38.52 -13.05 -2.69
C LEU A 800 38.86 -14.11 -3.74
N ARG A 801 39.72 -15.09 -3.40
CA ARG A 801 40.13 -16.18 -4.30
C ARG A 801 39.32 -17.45 -4.11
N ASP A 802 38.37 -17.45 -3.19
CA ASP A 802 37.55 -18.60 -2.85
C ASP A 802 36.12 -18.40 -3.37
N PRO A 803 35.69 -19.16 -4.40
CA PRO A 803 34.36 -19.03 -4.98
C PRO A 803 33.21 -19.18 -3.97
N LYS A 804 33.44 -19.89 -2.85
CA LYS A 804 32.41 -20.10 -1.83
C LYS A 804 32.23 -18.91 -0.89
N ARG A 805 33.21 -18.02 -0.84
CA ARG A 805 33.26 -16.88 0.12
C ARG A 805 33.23 -15.52 -0.58
N GLN A 806 33.72 -15.44 -1.81
CA GLN A 806 33.88 -14.17 -2.51
C GLN A 806 32.55 -13.48 -2.89
N GLY A 807 31.44 -14.23 -3.02
CA GLY A 807 30.17 -13.70 -3.53
C GLY A 807 30.34 -13.06 -4.92
N ASN A 808 29.85 -11.82 -5.07
CA ASN A 808 30.16 -11.02 -6.25
C ASN A 808 31.61 -10.51 -6.23
N LEU A 809 32.41 -11.03 -7.16
CA LEU A 809 33.83 -10.74 -7.28
C LEU A 809 34.12 -9.24 -7.52
N GLU A 810 33.34 -8.57 -8.34
CA GLU A 810 33.59 -7.16 -8.71
C GLU A 810 33.28 -6.21 -7.54
N VAL A 811 32.22 -6.50 -6.79
CA VAL A 811 31.84 -5.75 -5.59
C VAL A 811 32.92 -5.93 -4.51
N LEU A 812 33.29 -7.18 -4.19
CA LEU A 812 34.32 -7.44 -3.18
C LEU A 812 35.68 -6.83 -3.59
N ALA A 813 36.06 -6.90 -4.88
CA ALA A 813 37.26 -6.24 -5.37
C ALA A 813 37.22 -4.71 -5.20
N THR A 814 36.06 -4.09 -5.41
CA THR A 814 35.84 -2.65 -5.24
C THR A 814 35.92 -2.23 -3.78
N THR A 815 35.29 -2.99 -2.88
CA THR A 815 35.35 -2.79 -1.42
C THR A 815 36.79 -2.90 -0.93
N LEU A 816 37.51 -3.96 -1.32
CA LEU A 816 38.92 -4.16 -0.94
C LEU A 816 39.85 -3.09 -1.50
N ALA A 817 39.56 -2.52 -2.67
CA ALA A 817 40.31 -1.39 -3.19
C ALA A 817 40.24 -0.16 -2.26
N GLY A 818 39.29 -0.10 -1.32
CA GLY A 818 39.19 0.93 -0.27
C GLY A 818 40.39 0.95 0.69
N TYR A 819 41.15 -0.14 0.81
CA TYR A 819 42.41 -0.15 1.57
C TYR A 819 43.52 0.68 0.92
N GLY A 820 43.44 0.95 -0.38
CA GLY A 820 44.45 1.67 -1.16
C GLY A 820 45.84 1.05 -1.03
N ASP A 821 46.85 1.89 -0.79
CA ASP A 821 48.27 1.50 -0.72
C ASP A 821 48.58 0.42 0.34
N LYS A 822 47.78 0.33 1.40
CA LYS A 822 47.98 -0.65 2.48
C LYS A 822 47.83 -2.09 1.99
N LEU A 823 47.07 -2.29 0.91
CA LEU A 823 46.82 -3.60 0.29
C LEU A 823 48.00 -4.09 -0.55
N VAL A 824 48.80 -3.17 -1.11
CA VAL A 824 49.84 -3.46 -2.11
C VAL A 824 50.92 -4.43 -1.61
N PRO A 825 51.48 -4.31 -0.39
CA PRO A 825 52.52 -5.23 0.09
C PRO A 825 52.02 -6.67 0.24
N ALA A 826 50.79 -6.84 0.74
CA ALA A 826 50.17 -8.15 0.93
C ALA A 826 49.79 -8.77 -0.43
N LEU A 827 49.13 -8.00 -1.30
CA LEU A 827 48.78 -8.42 -2.66
C LEU A 827 50.00 -8.83 -3.47
N THR A 828 51.07 -8.05 -3.40
CA THR A 828 52.35 -8.36 -4.05
C THR A 828 52.95 -9.67 -3.53
N ARG A 829 52.86 -9.93 -2.23
CA ARG A 829 53.33 -11.20 -1.64
C ARG A 829 52.49 -12.37 -2.13
N THR A 830 51.18 -12.21 -2.21
CA THR A 830 50.23 -13.21 -2.71
C THR A 830 50.46 -13.54 -4.19
N ILE A 831 50.70 -12.52 -5.04
CA ILE A 831 51.04 -12.73 -6.46
C ILE A 831 52.38 -13.47 -6.60
N LYS A 832 53.36 -13.14 -5.76
CA LYS A 832 54.67 -13.84 -5.75
C LYS A 832 54.51 -15.32 -5.39
N SER A 833 53.72 -15.64 -4.37
CA SER A 833 53.55 -17.02 -3.88
C SER A 833 52.61 -17.85 -4.77
N LYS A 834 51.37 -17.38 -4.93
CA LYS A 834 50.24 -18.12 -5.52
C LYS A 834 49.94 -17.73 -6.99
N GLY A 835 50.61 -16.73 -7.56
CA GLY A 835 50.32 -16.24 -8.92
C GLY A 835 49.11 -15.30 -8.99
N HIS A 836 48.71 -14.95 -10.23
CA HIS A 836 47.50 -14.16 -10.51
C HIS A 836 46.43 -15.05 -11.15
N ASP A 837 45.20 -14.78 -10.75
CA ASP A 837 43.92 -15.34 -11.17
C ASP A 837 42.96 -14.18 -11.43
N ASP A 838 41.79 -14.47 -12.02
CA ASP A 838 40.82 -13.44 -12.43
C ASP A 838 40.43 -12.53 -11.27
N ALA A 839 40.34 -13.09 -10.06
CA ALA A 839 40.06 -12.35 -8.84
C ALA A 839 41.12 -11.31 -8.47
N VAL A 840 42.40 -11.68 -8.58
CA VAL A 840 43.52 -10.75 -8.36
C VAL A 840 43.61 -9.71 -9.47
N VAL A 841 43.26 -10.07 -10.70
CA VAL A 841 43.21 -9.15 -11.84
C VAL A 841 42.10 -8.10 -11.65
N ALA A 842 40.90 -8.51 -11.23
CA ALA A 842 39.79 -7.61 -10.91
C ALA A 842 40.18 -6.60 -9.82
N LEU A 843 40.79 -7.07 -8.72
CA LEU A 843 41.29 -6.20 -7.65
C LEU A 843 42.36 -5.20 -8.12
N LEU A 844 43.32 -5.66 -8.95
CA LEU A 844 44.34 -4.77 -9.52
C LEU A 844 43.74 -3.73 -10.46
N ARG A 845 42.69 -4.08 -11.21
CA ARG A 845 41.96 -3.15 -12.08
C ARG A 845 41.28 -2.06 -11.24
N ARG A 846 40.57 -2.42 -10.17
CA ARG A 846 39.91 -1.47 -9.25
C ARG A 846 40.91 -0.59 -8.50
N LEU A 847 42.03 -1.15 -8.04
CA LEU A 847 43.12 -0.35 -7.46
C LEU A 847 43.74 0.61 -8.48
N GLY A 848 43.90 0.18 -9.73
CA GLY A 848 44.44 1.00 -10.80
C GLY A 848 43.54 2.16 -11.25
N GLN A 849 42.23 1.99 -11.16
CA GLN A 849 41.27 3.09 -11.37
C GLN A 849 41.40 4.18 -10.31
N ARG A 850 41.78 3.81 -9.07
CA ARG A 850 42.02 4.76 -7.97
C ARG A 850 43.42 5.37 -8.01
N ASP A 851 44.42 4.61 -8.43
CA ASP A 851 45.82 5.05 -8.58
C ASP A 851 46.44 4.50 -9.87
N GLU A 852 46.49 5.34 -10.89
CA GLU A 852 47.03 5.00 -12.21
C GLU A 852 48.57 4.79 -12.18
N GLU A 853 49.27 5.43 -11.24
CA GLU A 853 50.73 5.30 -11.10
C GLU A 853 51.11 3.93 -10.51
N LEU A 854 50.27 3.37 -9.65
CA LEU A 854 50.48 2.06 -9.03
C LEU A 854 50.59 0.94 -10.08
N LEU A 855 49.66 0.86 -11.04
CA LEU A 855 49.75 -0.13 -12.12
C LEU A 855 50.98 0.08 -13.00
N ASN A 856 51.39 1.34 -13.23
CA ASN A 856 52.59 1.67 -14.00
C ASN A 856 53.87 1.19 -13.31
N ASN A 857 53.91 1.30 -11.99
CA ASN A 857 55.01 0.84 -11.16
C ASN A 857 55.07 -0.69 -11.09
N LEU A 858 53.93 -1.37 -10.90
CA LEU A 858 53.86 -2.84 -10.89
C LEU A 858 54.21 -3.46 -12.26
N ALA A 859 53.84 -2.82 -13.37
CA ALA A 859 54.21 -3.26 -14.72
C ALA A 859 55.73 -3.19 -14.99
N LYS A 860 56.47 -2.39 -14.22
CA LYS A 860 57.94 -2.24 -14.27
C LYS A 860 58.67 -3.05 -13.19
N ASP A 861 57.96 -3.85 -12.39
CA ASP A 861 58.56 -4.62 -11.29
C ASP A 861 59.59 -5.65 -11.80
N ARG A 862 60.61 -5.95 -10.99
CA ARG A 862 61.64 -6.93 -11.34
C ARG A 862 61.08 -8.36 -11.44
N ASN A 863 60.00 -8.67 -10.74
CA ASN A 863 59.39 -10.00 -10.75
C ASN A 863 58.47 -10.20 -11.96
N ARG A 864 58.69 -11.29 -12.71
CA ARG A 864 57.89 -11.64 -13.88
C ARG A 864 56.39 -11.79 -13.57
N ARG A 865 56.04 -12.45 -12.46
CA ARG A 865 54.63 -12.74 -12.10
C ARG A 865 53.83 -11.46 -11.83
N ILE A 866 54.47 -10.45 -11.22
CA ILE A 866 53.86 -9.15 -10.93
C ILE A 866 53.62 -8.38 -12.23
N ARG A 867 54.62 -8.37 -13.12
CA ARG A 867 54.49 -7.72 -14.42
C ARG A 867 53.40 -8.32 -15.29
N GLU A 868 53.25 -9.65 -15.27
CA GLU A 868 52.18 -10.35 -16.00
C GLU A 868 50.81 -9.99 -15.43
N ALA A 869 50.65 -10.01 -14.10
CA ALA A 869 49.40 -9.62 -13.43
C ALA A 869 49.01 -8.15 -13.72
N ALA A 870 49.97 -7.22 -13.65
CA ALA A 870 49.73 -5.81 -13.93
C ALA A 870 49.42 -5.53 -15.41
N LYS A 871 49.90 -6.39 -16.33
CA LYS A 871 49.52 -6.32 -17.75
C LYS A 871 48.11 -6.87 -17.99
N ALA A 872 47.76 -7.99 -17.35
CA ALA A 872 46.43 -8.58 -17.45
C ALA A 872 45.34 -7.65 -16.88
N ALA A 873 45.65 -6.84 -15.87
CA ALA A 873 44.72 -5.83 -15.34
C ALA A 873 44.55 -4.59 -16.25
N ARG A 874 45.44 -4.40 -17.24
CA ARG A 874 45.41 -3.28 -18.20
C ARG A 874 44.76 -3.63 -19.53
N SER A 875 44.81 -4.90 -19.91
CA SER A 875 44.04 -5.43 -21.03
C SER A 875 42.57 -5.53 -20.64
#